data_AF-A0A1Y1LMH9-F1
#
_entry.id   AF-A0A1Y1LMH9-F1
#
_cell.length_a   1.000
_cell.length_b   1.000
_cell.length_c   1.000
_cell.angle_alpha   90.00
_cell.angle_beta   90.00
_cell.angle_gamma   90.00
#
_symmetry.space_group_name_H-M   'P 1'
#
loop_
_entity.id
_entity.type
_entity.pdbx_description
1 polymer ?
#
loop_
_entity_poly.entity_id
_entity_poly.type
_entity_poly.pdbx_seq_one_letter_code
_entity_poly.pdbx_strand_id
1 'polypeptide(L)'
;MFNYLFLFVSCYILLIACDNARDNLESPVCCNLTSSKSVEVNYQSKIVENEYIVTFNGYYKNNARASYVNAALNSSGVSHWRILARENPASDYPSDFDVVALGDVDIAAGVEALRRHPSVKGVTAQRMVLRTLKLIDTHEQVQPVNCVGAGCTGWRLRRIQNSQFWQATGRHTSRRLLRAIPRQITSVLQADALWNMGITGKGIKVAVFDTGLSKNHPHFRKVKERTNWTNEKTLDDGLGHGTFVAGIIASSKDCLGFAPDSELHIFRVFTNNQVSYTSWFLDAFNYAILKKINVLNLSIGGPDFKDHPFVDKVWELTANRVIMVSAIGNDGPLYGTLNNPADQMDVIGVGGINFEDQIAKFSSRGMTTWELPQGYGRVKPDIVTYGAAVRGSNINNGCRSLSGTSVASPVVAGAVTLLASGVLHRSEVINPASMKQALMASARRLPGVNMFEQGHGKLNLIKAYQILSSYKPQASLSPSYIDLSECPYMWPYCTQPLYYGGLPVIVNVTILNGLDVSGHVVGKPQWHPYSPQQGQLLDVAISYSEFLWPWSGWLAVSFSVSTEGATYDGFAQGHITLTIESPPASGEEEPRQSTVSLPIRAKIIPTPPRHKRILWDQYHNLRYPPGYFPRDNLKIKTNPLDWNGDHIHTNFKDMYQNLRNAGYYIEVLGTPFTCFDASHYGTLLIVDSEEEFFPEEVAKLKRDVDAGLSVIIFADWFNVTVMKKAKFYDENTRQWWMPDTGGANVPALNDLLASWGIEFGDRVFEGEFKLGDHEMYYASGTNIAKFPENGLLIGRDLRDQAYQVMGITSGANEKFLVPILGFLQTKSNDKGGRIVVYGDSNCLDMNHLEKACYWMLDAILEYTSTSHLPSIFKQNEILDRSMQVRTEVPQRMEGNRLYRYSKVLEKHFGGDQARELPQCPHLIWSQPVPLNVSATTNLYQPQKLLAISDEIVPILHIENELKDTNYLDSNFDDAFGWRNKQPAAAAILESESSLYVTNIVLVIVIGFILYVLAKWYCKVLKPKRRKSCMRKVFF
;
A
#
# COMPACT_ATOMS: atom_id res chain seq x y z
N MET A 1 -44.77 11.59 74.85
CA MET A 1 -44.05 10.65 75.75
C MET A 1 -42.64 10.53 75.21
N PHE A 2 -41.87 11.60 75.39
CA PHE A 2 -40.92 11.86 76.48
C PHE A 2 -39.53 11.34 76.08
N ASN A 3 -38.42 12.06 76.13
CA ASN A 3 -38.07 13.48 76.23
C ASN A 3 -36.53 13.50 76.32
N TYR A 4 -35.92 14.66 76.08
CA TYR A 4 -34.51 15.02 76.36
C TYR A 4 -33.45 14.46 75.38
N LEU A 5 -32.74 15.26 74.56
CA LEU A 5 -31.95 16.47 74.85
C LEU A 5 -30.71 16.12 75.68
N PHE A 6 -29.53 16.15 75.04
CA PHE A 6 -28.34 16.95 75.41
C PHE A 6 -27.21 16.58 74.43
N LEU A 7 -26.84 17.40 73.45
CA LEU A 7 -26.14 18.70 73.53
C LEU A 7 -24.79 18.64 74.25
N PHE A 8 -23.76 19.06 73.49
CA PHE A 8 -22.71 20.04 73.86
C PHE A 8 -21.69 19.62 74.91
N VAL A 9 -20.43 19.95 74.71
CA VAL A 9 -19.76 21.21 75.13
C VAL A 9 -18.32 21.07 74.56
N SER A 10 -17.61 22.00 73.93
CA SER A 10 -17.67 23.47 73.77
C SER A 10 -16.76 23.88 72.59
N CYS A 11 -17.14 24.80 71.70
CA CYS A 11 -17.11 26.26 71.84
C CYS A 11 -15.71 26.89 71.99
N TYR A 12 -15.37 27.72 70.97
CA TYR A 12 -14.52 28.92 70.99
C TYR A 12 -13.03 28.69 71.34
N ILE A 13 -12.06 29.06 70.48
CA ILE A 13 -11.70 30.44 70.17
C ILE A 13 -11.00 30.51 68.79
N LEU A 14 -11.42 31.48 67.97
CA LEU A 14 -10.71 32.00 66.80
C LEU A 14 -9.34 32.56 67.19
N LEU A 15 -8.28 32.27 66.41
CA LEU A 15 -7.38 33.29 65.82
C LEU A 15 -6.23 32.61 65.03
N ILE A 16 -6.19 32.90 63.72
CA ILE A 16 -5.03 32.87 62.80
C ILE A 16 -4.57 31.43 62.40
N ALA A 17 -4.68 30.94 61.17
CA ALA A 17 -4.55 31.58 59.86
C ALA A 17 -5.44 30.92 58.78
N CYS A 18 -6.17 31.75 58.04
CA CYS A 18 -6.75 31.44 56.74
C CYS A 18 -5.63 31.35 55.68
N ASP A 19 -5.66 30.37 54.77
CA ASP A 19 -6.35 30.57 53.50
C ASP A 19 -6.48 29.25 52.68
N ASN A 20 -7.69 29.04 52.16
CA ASN A 20 -8.08 28.17 51.04
C ASN A 20 -7.87 26.64 51.08
N ALA A 21 -8.84 25.93 51.68
CA ALA A 21 -9.25 24.59 51.23
C ALA A 21 -10.76 24.35 51.48
N ARG A 22 -11.56 24.53 50.43
CA ARG A 22 -12.95 24.11 50.21
C ARG A 22 -12.99 23.78 48.71
N ASP A 23 -13.56 22.71 48.17
CA ASP A 23 -14.45 21.66 48.63
C ASP A 23 -14.18 20.45 47.71
N ASN A 24 -14.19 19.23 48.23
CA ASN A 24 -14.31 18.01 47.41
C ASN A 24 -15.27 17.06 48.12
N LEU A 25 -16.53 17.08 47.70
CA LEU A 25 -17.44 15.96 47.90
C LEU A 25 -18.04 15.57 46.54
N GLU A 26 -17.98 14.26 46.29
CA GLU A 26 -18.73 13.46 45.30
C GLU A 26 -18.24 13.38 43.84
N SER A 27 -17.65 12.23 43.52
CA SER A 27 -17.67 11.62 42.18
C SER A 27 -17.86 10.10 42.33
N PRO A 28 -18.85 9.49 41.65
CA PRO A 28 -18.95 8.04 41.55
C PRO A 28 -18.06 7.53 40.40
N VAL A 29 -17.46 6.37 40.67
CA VAL A 29 -16.82 5.41 39.77
C VAL A 29 -17.36 5.47 38.32
N CYS A 30 -16.49 5.79 37.34
CA CYS A 30 -16.46 5.22 35.99
C CYS A 30 -15.43 5.97 35.11
N CYS A 31 -14.28 5.35 34.82
CA CYS A 31 -13.55 5.44 33.55
C CYS A 31 -12.39 4.44 33.62
N ASN A 32 -12.63 3.23 33.11
CA ASN A 32 -11.54 2.32 32.78
C ASN A 32 -10.84 2.91 31.54
N LEU A 33 -9.55 3.22 31.64
CA LEU A 33 -8.72 3.62 30.51
C LEU A 33 -8.81 2.52 29.43
N THR A 34 -9.51 2.78 28.33
CA THR A 34 -9.57 1.85 27.19
C THR A 34 -8.17 1.76 26.59
N SER A 35 -7.48 0.64 26.77
CA SER A 35 -6.22 0.40 26.07
C SER A 35 -6.50 0.31 24.57
N SER A 36 -5.81 1.13 23.78
CA SER A 36 -5.81 0.98 22.33
C SER A 36 -4.87 -0.17 21.96
N LYS A 37 -5.36 -1.12 21.18
CA LYS A 37 -4.54 -2.22 20.64
C LYS A 37 -4.27 -1.98 19.16
N SER A 38 -3.03 -2.18 18.71
CA SER A 38 -2.69 -2.27 17.30
C SER A 38 -2.74 -3.73 16.86
N VAL A 39 -3.24 -3.96 15.64
CA VAL A 39 -3.23 -5.28 15.02
C VAL A 39 -1.99 -5.35 14.13
N GLU A 40 -0.98 -6.06 14.60
CA GLU A 40 0.13 -6.48 13.74
C GLU A 40 -0.30 -7.78 13.04
N VAL A 41 -0.15 -7.81 11.71
CA VAL A 41 -0.52 -8.96 10.90
C VAL A 41 0.72 -9.46 10.18
N ASN A 42 1.13 -10.69 10.48
CA ASN A 42 2.22 -11.37 9.78
C ASN A 42 1.64 -12.46 8.87
N TYR A 43 2.08 -12.54 7.63
CA TYR A 43 1.59 -13.48 6.63
C TYR A 43 2.68 -14.44 6.18
N GLN A 44 2.34 -15.73 6.11
CA GLN A 44 3.18 -16.79 5.56
C GLN A 44 2.34 -17.69 4.66
N SER A 45 2.90 -18.13 3.53
CA SER A 45 2.21 -18.97 2.54
C SER A 45 3.00 -20.24 2.20
N LYS A 46 2.28 -21.37 2.24
CA LYS A 46 2.70 -22.77 2.13
C LYS A 46 2.25 -23.40 0.83
N ILE A 47 3.07 -24.18 0.13
CA ILE A 47 2.55 -25.14 -0.87
C ILE A 47 2.31 -26.48 -0.17
N VAL A 48 1.09 -26.98 -0.23
CA VAL A 48 0.75 -28.26 0.37
C VAL A 48 1.31 -29.38 -0.50
N GLU A 49 2.15 -30.25 0.08
CA GLU A 49 2.74 -31.36 -0.66
C GLU A 49 1.69 -32.25 -1.29
N ASN A 50 1.99 -32.65 -2.53
CA ASN A 50 1.22 -33.60 -3.32
C ASN A 50 -0.24 -33.20 -3.62
N GLU A 51 -0.72 -32.05 -3.14
CA GLU A 51 -2.06 -31.53 -3.38
C GLU A 51 -2.05 -30.48 -4.49
N TYR A 52 -2.88 -30.69 -5.51
CA TYR A 52 -2.99 -29.81 -6.67
C TYR A 52 -4.43 -29.35 -6.87
N ILE A 53 -4.60 -28.05 -7.04
CA ILE A 53 -5.84 -27.45 -7.51
C ILE A 53 -5.90 -27.62 -9.03
N VAL A 54 -6.81 -28.47 -9.47
CA VAL A 54 -7.15 -28.69 -10.87
C VAL A 54 -8.36 -27.83 -11.20
N THR A 55 -8.15 -26.78 -11.98
CA THR A 55 -9.20 -25.89 -12.47
C THR A 55 -9.71 -26.37 -13.83
N PHE A 56 -10.99 -26.19 -14.10
CA PHE A 56 -11.69 -26.65 -15.30
C PHE A 56 -12.19 -25.47 -16.13
N ASN A 57 -12.45 -25.70 -17.42
CA ASN A 57 -12.94 -24.66 -18.33
C ASN A 57 -14.40 -24.22 -18.06
N GLY A 58 -15.08 -24.82 -17.08
CA GLY A 58 -16.46 -24.51 -16.75
C GLY A 58 -16.88 -25.13 -15.41
N TYR A 59 -18.13 -24.87 -15.03
CA TYR A 59 -18.73 -25.37 -13.80
C TYR A 59 -19.37 -26.74 -14.03
N TYR A 60 -18.82 -27.76 -13.37
CA TYR A 60 -19.24 -29.15 -13.53
C TYR A 60 -19.66 -29.78 -12.20
N LYS A 61 -20.58 -30.75 -12.25
CA LYS A 61 -20.93 -31.57 -11.08
C LYS A 61 -19.76 -32.46 -10.68
N ASN A 62 -19.74 -32.90 -9.41
CA ASN A 62 -18.68 -33.73 -8.85
C ASN A 62 -18.32 -34.95 -9.73
N ASN A 63 -19.32 -35.74 -10.15
CA ASN A 63 -19.09 -36.94 -10.97
C ASN A 63 -18.40 -36.65 -12.32
N ALA A 64 -18.69 -35.50 -12.94
CA ALA A 64 -18.10 -35.13 -14.22
C ALA A 64 -16.63 -34.73 -14.06
N ARG A 65 -16.32 -33.91 -13.06
CA ARG A 65 -14.93 -33.51 -12.74
C ARG A 65 -14.08 -34.71 -12.35
N ALA A 66 -14.62 -35.60 -11.53
CA ALA A 66 -13.97 -36.85 -11.17
C ALA A 66 -13.67 -37.72 -12.39
N SER A 67 -14.59 -37.78 -13.37
CA SER A 67 -14.36 -38.46 -14.64
C SER A 67 -13.19 -37.87 -15.43
N TYR A 68 -13.10 -36.53 -15.53
CA TYR A 68 -11.98 -35.86 -16.21
C TYR A 68 -10.63 -36.12 -15.55
N VAL A 69 -10.57 -36.01 -14.22
CA VAL A 69 -9.35 -36.31 -13.45
C VAL A 69 -8.95 -37.77 -13.62
N ASN A 70 -9.89 -38.71 -13.52
CA ASN A 70 -9.61 -40.14 -13.70
C ASN A 70 -9.17 -40.46 -15.13
N ALA A 71 -9.78 -39.87 -16.15
CA ALA A 71 -9.40 -40.05 -17.54
C ALA A 71 -7.96 -39.57 -17.79
N ALA A 72 -7.59 -38.40 -17.26
CA ALA A 72 -6.25 -37.87 -17.36
C ALA A 72 -5.22 -38.77 -16.66
N LEU A 73 -5.47 -39.15 -15.40
CA LEU A 73 -4.49 -39.88 -14.59
C LEU A 73 -4.36 -41.36 -14.96
N ASN A 74 -5.45 -42.02 -15.38
CA ASN A 74 -5.40 -43.39 -15.91
C ASN A 74 -4.43 -43.53 -17.10
N SER A 75 -4.24 -42.47 -17.88
CA SER A 75 -3.35 -42.45 -19.04
C SER A 75 -1.88 -42.14 -18.72
N SER A 76 -1.57 -41.84 -17.45
CA SER A 76 -0.32 -41.18 -17.05
C SER A 76 0.72 -42.07 -16.34
N GLY A 77 0.37 -43.32 -16.03
CA GLY A 77 1.22 -44.24 -15.27
C GLY A 77 1.22 -44.03 -13.75
N VAL A 78 0.59 -42.95 -13.24
CA VAL A 78 0.39 -42.74 -11.79
C VAL A 78 -0.53 -43.83 -11.25
N SER A 79 -0.10 -44.55 -10.21
CA SER A 79 -0.85 -45.69 -9.65
C SER A 79 -1.77 -45.34 -8.49
N HIS A 80 -1.51 -44.23 -7.80
CA HIS A 80 -2.24 -43.81 -6.61
C HIS A 80 -2.57 -42.31 -6.67
N TRP A 81 -3.86 -41.98 -6.72
CA TRP A 81 -4.33 -40.61 -6.56
C TRP A 81 -5.67 -40.60 -5.81
N ARG A 82 -5.99 -39.46 -5.22
CA ARG A 82 -7.25 -39.24 -4.51
C ARG A 82 -7.73 -37.82 -4.77
N ILE A 83 -9.01 -37.69 -5.12
CA ILE A 83 -9.69 -36.38 -5.10
C ILE A 83 -10.09 -36.11 -3.65
N LEU A 84 -9.68 -34.96 -3.10
CA LEU A 84 -10.02 -34.58 -1.74
C LEU A 84 -11.49 -34.16 -1.68
N ALA A 85 -12.24 -34.77 -0.75
CA ALA A 85 -13.62 -34.40 -0.51
C ALA A 85 -13.69 -32.96 0.05
N ARG A 86 -14.58 -32.16 -0.53
CA ARG A 86 -14.87 -30.79 -0.09
C ARG A 86 -16.11 -30.86 0.81
N GLU A 87 -15.92 -30.93 2.12
CA GLU A 87 -17.02 -31.05 3.11
C GLU A 87 -17.50 -29.66 3.55
N ASN A 88 -18.14 -28.92 2.64
CA ASN A 88 -18.60 -27.56 2.88
C ASN A 88 -19.88 -27.24 2.10
N PRO A 89 -20.57 -26.12 2.37
CA PRO A 89 -21.84 -25.80 1.69
C PRO A 89 -21.78 -25.68 0.17
N ALA A 90 -20.59 -25.57 -0.44
CA ALA A 90 -20.43 -25.53 -1.89
C ALA A 90 -20.34 -26.94 -2.53
N SER A 91 -20.21 -28.01 -1.73
CA SER A 91 -20.04 -29.39 -2.20
C SER A 91 -21.16 -29.88 -3.13
N ASP A 92 -22.38 -29.40 -2.88
CA ASP A 92 -23.60 -29.83 -3.56
C ASP A 92 -23.83 -29.09 -4.88
N TYR A 93 -23.04 -28.06 -5.16
CA TYR A 93 -23.16 -27.22 -6.33
C TYR A 93 -22.07 -27.53 -7.38
N PRO A 94 -22.34 -27.28 -8.67
CA PRO A 94 -21.29 -27.31 -9.68
C PRO A 94 -20.12 -26.41 -9.28
N SER A 95 -18.90 -26.87 -9.58
CA SER A 95 -17.67 -26.14 -9.28
C SER A 95 -16.74 -26.21 -10.50
N ASP A 96 -15.83 -25.26 -10.58
CA ASP A 96 -14.82 -25.14 -11.61
C ASP A 96 -13.44 -25.65 -11.14
N PHE A 97 -13.31 -26.21 -9.94
CA PHE A 97 -12.04 -26.77 -9.49
C PHE A 97 -12.19 -27.97 -8.56
N ASP A 98 -11.24 -28.91 -8.58
CA ASP A 98 -11.06 -29.94 -7.56
C ASP A 98 -9.65 -29.90 -6.98
N VAL A 99 -9.49 -30.48 -5.78
CA VAL A 99 -8.17 -30.70 -5.19
C VAL A 99 -7.81 -32.17 -5.33
N VAL A 100 -6.69 -32.45 -5.98
CA VAL A 100 -6.21 -33.81 -6.27
C VAL A 100 -4.91 -34.04 -5.53
N ALA A 101 -4.88 -35.08 -4.70
CA ALA A 101 -3.67 -35.59 -4.07
C ALA A 101 -3.06 -36.69 -4.95
N LEU A 102 -1.81 -36.51 -5.38
CA LEU A 102 -1.05 -37.48 -6.18
C LEU A 102 -0.08 -38.31 -5.29
N GLY A 103 0.16 -39.57 -5.62
CA GLY A 103 1.10 -40.44 -4.89
C GLY A 103 2.58 -40.24 -5.26
N ASP A 104 3.49 -40.71 -4.40
CA ASP A 104 4.90 -40.29 -4.33
C ASP A 104 5.83 -40.72 -5.50
N VAL A 105 5.41 -41.62 -6.38
CA VAL A 105 6.34 -42.25 -7.34
C VAL A 105 6.46 -41.50 -8.67
N ASP A 106 5.43 -40.79 -9.15
CA ASP A 106 5.40 -40.17 -10.49
C ASP A 106 4.58 -38.86 -10.59
N ILE A 107 4.73 -37.96 -9.61
CA ILE A 107 3.94 -36.71 -9.49
C ILE A 107 4.02 -35.83 -10.75
N ALA A 108 5.21 -35.69 -11.33
CA ALA A 108 5.43 -34.83 -12.50
C ALA A 108 4.65 -35.31 -13.73
N ALA A 109 4.61 -36.63 -13.95
CA ALA A 109 3.84 -37.23 -15.05
C ALA A 109 2.33 -37.03 -14.84
N GLY A 110 1.86 -37.17 -13.60
CA GLY A 110 0.46 -36.92 -13.24
C GLY A 110 0.02 -35.48 -13.45
N VAL A 111 0.81 -34.51 -12.98
CA VAL A 111 0.54 -33.08 -13.19
C VAL A 111 0.49 -32.74 -14.68
N GLU A 112 1.43 -33.27 -15.45
CA GLU A 112 1.49 -33.03 -16.89
C GLU A 112 0.33 -33.68 -17.65
N ALA A 113 -0.09 -34.89 -17.24
CA ALA A 113 -1.27 -35.53 -17.81
C ALA A 113 -2.57 -34.76 -17.52
N LEU A 114 -2.71 -34.20 -16.31
CA LEU A 114 -3.84 -33.34 -15.97
C LEU A 114 -3.83 -32.06 -16.83
N ARG A 115 -2.67 -31.43 -17.03
CA ARG A 115 -2.55 -30.22 -17.88
C ARG A 115 -2.90 -30.48 -19.34
N ARG A 116 -2.60 -31.67 -19.87
CA ARG A 116 -2.92 -32.04 -21.26
C ARG A 116 -4.39 -32.36 -21.49
N HIS A 117 -5.19 -32.54 -20.45
CA HIS A 117 -6.60 -32.88 -20.60
C HIS A 117 -7.41 -31.67 -21.11
N PRO A 118 -8.23 -31.79 -22.17
CA PRO A 118 -8.86 -30.65 -22.85
C PRO A 118 -9.86 -29.87 -21.99
N SER A 119 -10.47 -30.51 -20.98
CA SER A 119 -11.40 -29.85 -20.05
C SER A 119 -10.71 -29.15 -18.86
N VAL A 120 -9.40 -29.35 -18.68
CA VAL A 120 -8.63 -28.76 -17.58
C VAL A 120 -8.09 -27.42 -18.05
N LYS A 121 -8.41 -26.35 -17.32
CA LYS A 121 -7.91 -24.99 -17.56
C LYS A 121 -6.47 -24.85 -17.07
N GLY A 122 -6.17 -25.41 -15.90
CA GLY A 122 -4.86 -25.28 -15.29
C GLY A 122 -4.70 -26.15 -14.05
N VAL A 123 -3.44 -26.47 -13.75
CA VAL A 123 -3.06 -27.28 -12.58
C VAL A 123 -2.01 -26.51 -11.79
N THR A 124 -2.35 -26.20 -10.54
CA THR A 124 -1.53 -25.40 -9.64
C THR A 124 -1.40 -26.12 -8.30
N ALA A 125 -0.29 -25.94 -7.60
CA ALA A 125 -0.13 -26.57 -6.30
C ALA A 125 -1.01 -25.86 -5.28
N GLN A 126 -1.73 -26.61 -4.44
CA GLN A 126 -2.58 -26.04 -3.41
C GLN A 126 -1.74 -25.27 -2.41
N ARG A 127 -2.21 -24.09 -1.99
CA ARG A 127 -1.55 -23.31 -0.96
C ARG A 127 -2.33 -23.27 0.34
N MET A 128 -1.57 -23.19 1.43
CA MET A 128 -2.06 -22.91 2.77
C MET A 128 -1.49 -21.56 3.22
N VAL A 129 -2.28 -20.72 3.85
CA VAL A 129 -1.88 -19.40 4.33
C VAL A 129 -2.00 -19.37 5.84
N LEU A 130 -0.90 -19.05 6.52
CA LEU A 130 -0.89 -18.77 7.96
C LEU A 130 -0.86 -17.25 8.16
N ARG A 131 -1.85 -16.74 8.88
CA ARG A 131 -1.93 -15.32 9.25
C ARG A 131 -1.77 -15.18 10.75
N THR A 132 -0.71 -14.58 11.26
CA THR A 132 -0.62 -14.33 12.70
C THR A 132 -1.11 -12.93 13.03
N LEU A 133 -2.28 -12.83 13.67
CA LEU A 133 -2.78 -11.60 14.29
C LEU A 133 -2.19 -11.46 15.69
N LYS A 134 -1.34 -10.44 15.89
CA LYS A 134 -0.87 -10.02 17.22
C LYS A 134 -1.56 -8.73 17.62
N LEU A 135 -2.22 -8.76 18.77
CA LEU A 135 -2.82 -7.59 19.39
C LEU A 135 -1.80 -6.98 20.36
N ILE A 136 -1.11 -5.93 19.92
CA ILE A 136 -0.11 -5.22 20.72
C ILE A 136 -0.81 -4.08 21.45
N ASP A 137 -0.59 -3.94 22.76
CA ASP A 137 -1.06 -2.78 23.51
C ASP A 137 -0.19 -1.56 23.13
N THR A 138 -0.82 -0.51 22.62
CA THR A 138 -0.11 0.68 22.08
C THR A 138 0.67 1.48 23.14
N HIS A 139 0.57 1.12 24.42
CA HIS A 139 1.38 1.67 25.51
C HIS A 139 2.80 1.08 25.60
N GLU A 140 3.12 -0.01 24.89
CA GLU A 140 4.45 -0.65 24.95
C GLU A 140 5.45 -0.17 23.87
N GLN A 141 5.03 0.68 22.92
CA GLN A 141 5.95 1.24 21.90
C GLN A 141 6.71 2.50 22.33
N VAL A 142 6.79 2.77 23.63
CA VAL A 142 7.81 3.65 24.20
C VAL A 142 8.62 2.81 25.18
N GLN A 143 9.53 1.97 24.68
CA GLN A 143 10.59 1.50 25.55
C GLN A 143 11.56 2.66 25.80
N PRO A 144 11.74 3.11 27.05
CA PRO A 144 12.90 3.93 27.38
C PRO A 144 14.14 3.05 27.24
N VAL A 145 15.14 3.53 26.52
CA VAL A 145 16.45 2.90 26.47
C VAL A 145 16.98 2.80 27.90
N ASN A 146 16.98 1.59 28.48
CA ASN A 146 17.55 1.31 29.79
C ASN A 146 19.09 1.25 29.64
N CYS A 147 19.74 2.37 29.88
CA CYS A 147 21.19 2.45 30.01
C CYS A 147 21.60 1.99 31.43
N VAL A 148 22.33 0.88 31.54
CA VAL A 148 23.10 0.54 32.75
C VAL A 148 24.54 0.22 32.32
N GLY A 149 25.48 1.08 32.74
CA GLY A 149 26.92 0.81 32.67
C GLY A 149 27.76 1.84 31.91
N ALA A 150 28.04 2.98 32.58
CA ALA A 150 29.12 3.96 32.35
C ALA A 150 29.35 4.49 30.92
N GLY A 151 28.71 5.62 30.59
CA GLY A 151 29.11 6.44 29.44
C GLY A 151 28.15 7.51 28.91
N CYS A 152 27.04 7.84 29.58
CA CYS A 152 26.16 8.93 29.12
C CYS A 152 26.56 10.27 29.74
N THR A 153 27.23 11.13 28.97
CA THR A 153 27.30 12.58 29.26
C THR A 153 26.56 13.34 28.18
N GLY A 154 25.65 14.22 28.63
CA GLY A 154 24.52 14.70 27.85
C GLY A 154 24.85 15.74 26.78
N TRP A 155 24.12 15.65 25.67
CA TRP A 155 24.04 16.73 24.68
C TRP A 155 23.05 17.79 25.15
N ARG A 156 23.58 18.82 25.82
CA ARG A 156 22.98 20.16 25.80
C ARG A 156 23.03 20.67 24.36
N LEU A 157 21.87 20.83 23.73
CA LEU A 157 21.74 21.59 22.49
C LEU A 157 22.20 23.04 22.72
N ARG A 158 23.43 23.34 22.30
CA ARG A 158 23.96 24.70 22.26
C ARG A 158 23.61 25.31 20.91
N ARG A 159 22.76 26.33 20.98
CA ARG A 159 22.34 27.28 19.94
C ARG A 159 23.59 27.84 19.23
N ILE A 160 23.72 27.60 17.92
CA ILE A 160 24.53 28.43 17.01
C ILE A 160 23.57 28.99 15.97
N GLN A 161 23.61 30.31 15.84
CA GLN A 161 22.74 31.16 15.02
C GLN A 161 23.25 31.23 13.57
N ASN A 162 22.30 31.47 12.65
CA ASN A 162 22.41 31.86 11.23
C ASN A 162 22.67 30.72 10.23
N SER A 163 21.90 30.52 9.15
CA SER A 163 20.75 31.24 8.57
C SER A 163 20.06 30.38 7.49
N GLN A 164 18.73 30.19 7.59
CA GLN A 164 17.70 30.02 6.52
C GLN A 164 17.94 28.94 5.42
N PHE A 165 17.03 28.00 5.07
CA PHE A 165 15.60 28.18 4.75
C PHE A 165 14.96 26.78 4.47
N TRP A 166 13.97 26.34 5.27
CA TRP A 166 12.84 25.49 4.86
C TRP A 166 11.77 25.64 5.95
N GLN A 167 10.96 26.70 5.80
CA GLN A 167 9.72 26.84 6.54
C GLN A 167 8.65 25.99 5.86
N ALA A 168 8.32 24.85 6.45
CA ALA A 168 6.97 24.31 6.35
C ALA A 168 6.06 25.23 7.17
N THR A 169 5.53 26.29 6.53
CA THR A 169 4.56 27.19 7.16
C THR A 169 3.23 26.48 7.30
N GLY A 170 2.88 26.17 8.56
CA GLY A 170 1.57 25.63 8.93
C GLY A 170 1.48 25.07 10.35
N ARG A 171 2.32 25.52 11.30
CA ARG A 171 2.15 25.18 12.72
C ARG A 171 1.32 26.25 13.43
N HIS A 172 0.00 26.12 13.35
CA HIS A 172 -0.85 26.71 14.38
C HIS A 172 -0.80 25.84 15.63
N THR A 173 0.02 26.27 16.59
CA THR A 173 0.07 25.70 17.94
C THR A 173 -0.94 26.39 18.83
N SER A 174 -2.22 26.10 18.63
CA SER A 174 -3.22 26.29 19.69
C SER A 174 -3.39 24.95 20.40
N ARG A 175 -2.67 24.76 21.52
CA ARG A 175 -2.93 23.66 22.47
C ARG A 175 -4.30 23.86 23.11
N ARG A 176 -5.36 23.37 22.44
CA ARG A 176 -6.61 23.02 23.10
C ARG A 176 -6.51 21.56 23.53
N LEU A 177 -6.27 21.33 24.81
CA LEU A 177 -6.55 20.06 25.48
C LEU A 177 -8.07 19.84 25.45
N LEU A 178 -8.61 19.45 24.29
CA LEU A 178 -9.91 18.82 24.22
C LEU A 178 -9.68 17.35 24.53
N ARG A 179 -10.17 16.89 25.69
CA ARG A 179 -10.41 15.46 25.93
C ARG A 179 -11.12 14.93 24.68
N ALA A 180 -10.46 14.04 23.93
CA ALA A 180 -11.06 13.39 22.78
C ALA A 180 -12.24 12.55 23.29
N ILE A 181 -13.46 13.10 23.22
CA ILE A 181 -14.67 12.29 23.28
C ILE A 181 -14.50 11.26 22.17
N PRO A 182 -14.56 9.94 22.46
CA PRO A 182 -14.38 8.93 21.43
C PRO A 182 -15.46 9.14 20.37
N ARG A 183 -15.09 9.72 19.23
CA ARG A 183 -16.03 9.99 18.15
C ARG A 183 -16.33 8.69 17.45
N GLN A 184 -17.61 8.38 17.31
CA GLN A 184 -18.01 7.20 16.56
C GLN A 184 -17.80 7.45 15.08
N ILE A 185 -17.16 6.50 14.40
CA ILE A 185 -16.73 6.64 13.01
C ILE A 185 -17.89 6.93 12.05
N THR A 186 -19.07 6.39 12.33
CA THR A 186 -20.30 6.62 11.56
C THR A 186 -20.71 8.08 11.57
N SER A 187 -20.64 8.77 12.72
CA SER A 187 -20.97 10.20 12.82
C SER A 187 -19.88 11.07 12.18
N VAL A 188 -18.62 10.68 12.30
CA VAL A 188 -17.51 11.42 11.68
C VAL A 188 -17.57 11.38 10.15
N LEU A 189 -18.07 10.28 9.59
CA LEU A 189 -18.30 10.13 8.14
C LEU A 189 -19.76 10.43 7.73
N GLN A 190 -20.55 11.05 8.61
CA GLN A 190 -21.92 11.54 8.33
C GLN A 190 -22.92 10.45 7.87
N ALA A 191 -22.79 9.21 8.35
CA ALA A 191 -23.71 8.13 8.04
C ALA A 191 -25.14 8.38 8.56
N ASP A 192 -25.26 9.17 9.63
CA ASP A 192 -26.53 9.60 10.23
C ASP A 192 -27.42 10.38 9.26
N ALA A 193 -26.83 11.19 8.37
CA ALA A 193 -27.59 11.88 7.33
C ALA A 193 -28.31 10.90 6.39
N LEU A 194 -27.65 9.79 6.02
CA LEU A 194 -28.26 8.74 5.18
C LEU A 194 -29.27 7.90 5.95
N TRP A 195 -29.00 7.59 7.23
CA TRP A 195 -29.97 6.88 8.08
C TRP A 195 -31.27 7.65 8.25
N ASN A 196 -31.19 8.99 8.38
CA ASN A 196 -32.36 9.86 8.46
C ASN A 196 -33.20 9.85 7.16
N MET A 197 -32.60 9.49 6.03
CA MET A 197 -33.28 9.27 4.75
C MET A 197 -33.87 7.84 4.61
N GLY A 198 -33.75 7.01 5.65
CA GLY A 198 -34.18 5.61 5.63
C GLY A 198 -33.21 4.66 4.92
N ILE A 199 -32.02 5.14 4.55
CA ILE A 199 -30.97 4.35 3.92
C ILE A 199 -30.15 3.71 5.03
N THR A 200 -30.31 2.42 5.29
CA THR A 200 -29.67 1.73 6.45
C THR A 200 -28.94 0.44 6.08
N GLY A 201 -28.76 0.15 4.79
CA GLY A 201 -28.20 -1.12 4.30
C GLY A 201 -29.25 -2.17 3.93
N LYS A 202 -30.54 -1.88 4.10
CA LYS A 202 -31.64 -2.83 3.82
C LYS A 202 -31.60 -3.33 2.37
N GLY A 203 -31.71 -4.65 2.19
CA GLY A 203 -31.75 -5.30 0.88
C GLY A 203 -30.38 -5.62 0.28
N ILE A 204 -29.28 -5.25 0.95
CA ILE A 204 -27.92 -5.55 0.52
C ILE A 204 -27.37 -6.73 1.31
N LYS A 205 -26.79 -7.71 0.61
CA LYS A 205 -26.07 -8.84 1.19
C LYS A 205 -24.59 -8.54 1.27
N VAL A 206 -24.03 -8.62 2.48
CA VAL A 206 -22.61 -8.37 2.73
C VAL A 206 -21.95 -9.63 3.25
N ALA A 207 -20.90 -10.08 2.57
CA ALA A 207 -20.07 -11.17 3.02
C ALA A 207 -18.83 -10.67 3.76
N VAL A 208 -18.57 -11.25 4.93
CA VAL A 208 -17.36 -10.99 5.73
C VAL A 208 -16.54 -12.26 5.74
N PHE A 209 -15.37 -12.21 5.10
CA PHE A 209 -14.40 -13.31 5.03
C PHE A 209 -13.37 -13.09 6.12
N ASP A 210 -13.50 -13.80 7.24
CA ASP A 210 -12.61 -13.64 8.38
C ASP A 210 -12.62 -14.89 9.28
N THR A 211 -12.35 -14.69 10.56
CA THR A 211 -12.31 -15.65 11.67
C THR A 211 -13.70 -16.00 12.19
N GLY A 212 -14.77 -15.46 11.61
CA GLY A 212 -16.15 -15.77 11.98
C GLY A 212 -16.84 -14.65 12.74
N LEU A 213 -17.94 -14.99 13.42
CA LEU A 213 -18.74 -14.06 14.22
C LEU A 213 -19.27 -14.78 15.46
N SER A 214 -19.20 -14.13 16.62
CA SER A 214 -19.77 -14.64 17.87
C SER A 214 -21.29 -14.87 17.77
N LYS A 215 -21.76 -16.08 18.13
CA LYS A 215 -23.13 -16.56 17.91
C LYS A 215 -24.22 -15.69 18.52
N ASN A 216 -24.03 -15.26 19.76
CA ASN A 216 -25.06 -14.60 20.57
C ASN A 216 -24.74 -13.11 20.78
N HIS A 217 -23.97 -12.50 19.88
CA HIS A 217 -23.49 -11.14 20.07
C HIS A 217 -24.63 -10.11 19.91
N PRO A 218 -24.89 -9.26 20.92
CA PRO A 218 -26.11 -8.44 20.98
C PRO A 218 -26.16 -7.28 19.97
N HIS A 219 -25.04 -6.99 19.29
CA HIS A 219 -24.96 -5.90 18.33
C HIS A 219 -25.61 -6.22 16.97
N PHE A 220 -25.82 -7.50 16.63
CA PHE A 220 -26.24 -7.90 15.29
C PHE A 220 -27.69 -8.38 15.26
N ARG A 221 -28.49 -7.87 14.32
CA ARG A 221 -29.90 -8.26 14.16
C ARG A 221 -30.14 -9.21 12.98
N LYS A 222 -29.38 -9.04 11.89
CA LYS A 222 -29.64 -9.67 10.59
C LYS A 222 -28.47 -10.53 10.12
N VAL A 223 -28.05 -11.45 10.98
CA VAL A 223 -27.12 -12.51 10.57
C VAL A 223 -27.92 -13.55 9.79
N LYS A 224 -27.78 -13.53 8.45
CA LYS A 224 -28.53 -14.42 7.57
C LYS A 224 -27.95 -15.82 7.57
N GLU A 225 -26.63 -15.91 7.49
CA GLU A 225 -25.91 -17.17 7.56
C GLU A 225 -24.51 -17.02 8.18
N ARG A 226 -24.07 -18.11 8.81
CA ARG A 226 -22.69 -18.32 9.27
C ARG A 226 -22.24 -19.66 8.70
N THR A 227 -21.20 -19.65 7.89
CA THR A 227 -20.64 -20.84 7.27
C THR A 227 -19.18 -20.97 7.66
N ASN A 228 -18.70 -22.22 7.69
CA ASN A 228 -17.30 -22.51 7.93
C ASN A 228 -16.75 -23.31 6.74
N TRP A 229 -15.65 -22.80 6.21
CA TRP A 229 -14.94 -23.35 5.07
C TRP A 229 -13.65 -24.07 5.50
N THR A 230 -13.35 -24.04 6.80
CA THR A 230 -12.20 -24.72 7.40
C THR A 230 -12.56 -26.12 7.89
N ASN A 231 -11.55 -26.91 8.23
CA ASN A 231 -11.74 -28.26 8.77
C ASN A 231 -12.17 -28.29 10.26
N GLU A 232 -12.27 -27.15 10.95
CA GLU A 232 -12.71 -27.12 12.35
C GLU A 232 -14.22 -27.24 12.47
N LYS A 233 -14.74 -27.87 13.54
CA LYS A 233 -16.20 -28.04 13.72
C LYS A 233 -16.81 -26.88 14.51
N THR A 234 -16.56 -25.64 14.10
CA THR A 234 -17.10 -24.44 14.74
C THR A 234 -17.43 -23.33 13.75
N LEU A 235 -18.47 -22.56 14.09
CA LEU A 235 -18.86 -21.33 13.38
C LEU A 235 -18.48 -20.07 14.19
N ASP A 236 -18.02 -20.26 15.43
CA ASP A 236 -17.76 -19.18 16.36
C ASP A 236 -16.40 -18.52 16.12
N ASP A 237 -16.34 -17.24 16.44
CA ASP A 237 -15.11 -16.47 16.34
C ASP A 237 -14.25 -16.68 17.58
N GLY A 238 -13.19 -17.48 17.46
CA GLY A 238 -12.24 -17.71 18.56
C GLY A 238 -11.27 -16.57 18.82
N LEU A 239 -11.16 -15.58 17.92
CA LEU A 239 -10.13 -14.54 17.94
C LEU A 239 -10.71 -13.12 18.12
N GLY A 240 -11.97 -12.93 17.73
CA GLY A 240 -12.72 -11.69 17.84
C GLY A 240 -12.53 -10.74 16.66
N HIS A 241 -11.55 -10.97 15.78
CA HIS A 241 -11.25 -10.08 14.65
C HIS A 241 -12.43 -9.99 13.69
N GLY A 242 -13.00 -11.13 13.29
CA GLY A 242 -14.17 -11.17 12.42
C GLY A 242 -15.40 -10.51 13.04
N THR A 243 -15.62 -10.69 14.34
CA THR A 243 -16.70 -10.02 15.09
C THR A 243 -16.53 -8.49 15.09
N PHE A 244 -15.30 -8.01 15.22
CA PHE A 244 -14.99 -6.58 15.14
C PHE A 244 -15.25 -6.03 13.73
N VAL A 245 -14.74 -6.72 12.69
CA VAL A 245 -14.92 -6.36 11.28
C VAL A 245 -16.40 -6.30 10.91
N ALA A 246 -17.18 -7.35 11.24
CA ALA A 246 -18.62 -7.36 11.03
C ALA A 246 -19.33 -6.23 11.81
N GLY A 247 -18.84 -5.89 13.00
CA GLY A 247 -19.34 -4.81 13.84
C GLY A 247 -19.27 -3.44 13.16
N ILE A 248 -18.12 -3.10 12.55
CA ILE A 248 -17.94 -1.86 11.81
C ILE A 248 -18.92 -1.77 10.62
N ILE A 249 -19.25 -2.90 10.00
CA ILE A 249 -20.17 -2.94 8.86
C ILE A 249 -21.62 -2.77 9.33
N ALA A 250 -22.10 -3.58 10.28
CA ALA A 250 -23.54 -3.73 10.54
C ALA A 250 -23.94 -3.84 12.03
N SER A 251 -23.11 -3.36 12.97
CA SER A 251 -23.54 -3.22 14.36
C SER A 251 -24.74 -2.27 14.46
N SER A 252 -25.78 -2.69 15.18
CA SER A 252 -27.05 -1.96 15.38
C SER A 252 -27.22 -1.40 16.79
N LYS A 253 -26.34 -1.78 17.71
CA LYS A 253 -26.39 -1.42 19.13
C LYS A 253 -24.96 -1.26 19.62
N ASP A 254 -24.65 -0.14 20.26
CA ASP A 254 -23.32 0.24 20.76
C ASP A 254 -22.20 0.14 19.69
N CYS A 255 -21.43 1.22 19.48
CA CYS A 255 -20.45 1.27 18.38
C CYS A 255 -21.06 0.87 17.03
N LEU A 256 -22.01 1.69 16.59
CA LEU A 256 -22.82 1.45 15.39
C LEU A 256 -21.93 1.24 14.17
N GLY A 257 -22.32 0.27 13.35
CA GLY A 257 -21.80 0.08 12.02
C GLY A 257 -22.56 0.94 11.01
N PHE A 258 -22.03 1.04 9.80
CA PHE A 258 -22.60 1.89 8.74
C PHE A 258 -23.96 1.40 8.23
N ALA A 259 -24.15 0.09 8.11
CA ALA A 259 -25.29 -0.55 7.46
C ALA A 259 -25.99 -1.57 8.40
N PRO A 260 -26.62 -1.12 9.50
CA PRO A 260 -27.21 -2.01 10.52
C PRO A 260 -28.35 -2.91 10.02
N ASP A 261 -28.92 -2.62 8.84
CA ASP A 261 -30.04 -3.37 8.26
C ASP A 261 -29.66 -4.29 7.08
N SER A 262 -28.37 -4.39 6.75
CA SER A 262 -27.87 -5.33 5.74
C SER A 262 -27.98 -6.79 6.18
N GLU A 263 -28.05 -7.70 5.22
CA GLU A 263 -27.98 -9.13 5.45
C GLU A 263 -26.52 -9.57 5.58
N LEU A 264 -26.10 -9.96 6.78
CA LEU A 264 -24.74 -10.43 7.03
C LEU A 264 -24.59 -11.92 6.68
N HIS A 265 -23.62 -12.20 5.82
CA HIS A 265 -23.14 -13.51 5.46
C HIS A 265 -21.72 -13.69 6.01
N ILE A 266 -21.56 -14.48 7.06
CA ILE A 266 -20.26 -14.61 7.74
C ILE A 266 -19.56 -15.87 7.30
N PHE A 267 -18.47 -15.72 6.55
CA PHE A 267 -17.71 -16.83 5.99
C PHE A 267 -16.43 -16.97 6.79
N ARG A 268 -16.40 -17.99 7.65
CA ARG A 268 -15.19 -18.35 8.37
C ARG A 268 -14.26 -19.10 7.43
N VAL A 269 -13.15 -18.45 7.08
CA VAL A 269 -12.13 -18.99 6.17
C VAL A 269 -10.78 -19.20 6.86
N PHE A 270 -10.65 -18.82 8.13
CA PHE A 270 -9.47 -19.06 8.96
C PHE A 270 -9.82 -19.91 10.18
N THR A 271 -8.92 -20.84 10.52
CA THR A 271 -8.99 -21.61 11.76
C THR A 271 -8.65 -20.73 12.98
N ASN A 272 -8.81 -21.26 14.19
CA ASN A 272 -8.38 -20.55 15.40
C ASN A 272 -6.85 -20.45 15.51
N ASN A 273 -6.15 -21.39 14.86
CA ASN A 273 -4.71 -21.33 14.63
C ASN A 273 -4.34 -20.41 13.45
N GLN A 274 -5.33 -19.73 12.87
CA GLN A 274 -5.18 -18.74 11.82
C GLN A 274 -4.59 -19.28 10.51
N VAL A 275 -4.91 -20.53 10.22
CA VAL A 275 -4.58 -21.21 8.96
C VAL A 275 -5.77 -21.13 8.01
N SER A 276 -5.49 -20.94 6.72
CA SER A 276 -6.44 -21.01 5.62
C SER A 276 -5.84 -21.78 4.44
N TYR A 277 -6.65 -22.19 3.47
CA TYR A 277 -6.20 -22.80 2.21
C TYR A 277 -6.82 -22.07 1.02
N THR A 278 -6.11 -22.03 -0.10
CA THR A 278 -6.63 -21.43 -1.35
C THR A 278 -7.96 -22.05 -1.75
N SER A 279 -8.08 -23.37 -1.71
CA SER A 279 -9.33 -24.06 -2.04
C SER A 279 -10.51 -23.66 -1.17
N TRP A 280 -10.28 -23.30 0.10
CA TRP A 280 -11.33 -22.78 0.98
C TRP A 280 -11.83 -21.42 0.52
N PHE A 281 -10.94 -20.54 0.05
CA PHE A 281 -11.33 -19.29 -0.58
C PHE A 281 -12.06 -19.52 -1.89
N LEU A 282 -11.59 -20.43 -2.76
CA LEU A 282 -12.24 -20.73 -4.03
C LEU A 282 -13.67 -21.23 -3.82
N ASP A 283 -13.89 -22.15 -2.87
CA ASP A 283 -15.23 -22.64 -2.53
C ASP A 283 -16.10 -21.53 -1.93
N ALA A 284 -15.56 -20.74 -1.01
CA ALA A 284 -16.28 -19.63 -0.40
C ALA A 284 -16.65 -18.54 -1.41
N PHE A 285 -15.78 -18.25 -2.39
CA PHE A 285 -16.05 -17.33 -3.49
C PHE A 285 -17.09 -17.87 -4.46
N ASN A 286 -17.00 -19.15 -4.87
CA ASN A 286 -18.04 -19.81 -5.67
C ASN A 286 -19.39 -19.74 -4.98
N TYR A 287 -19.43 -19.97 -3.66
CA TYR A 287 -20.64 -19.85 -2.87
C TYR A 287 -21.15 -18.40 -2.75
N ALA A 288 -20.26 -17.41 -2.62
CA ALA A 288 -20.64 -16.01 -2.61
C ALA A 288 -21.30 -15.59 -3.94
N ILE A 289 -20.76 -16.05 -5.07
CA ILE A 289 -21.34 -15.84 -6.41
C ILE A 289 -22.73 -16.49 -6.48
N LEU A 290 -22.86 -17.75 -6.06
CA LEU A 290 -24.13 -18.47 -6.02
C LEU A 290 -25.19 -17.77 -5.16
N LYS A 291 -24.79 -17.23 -4.00
CA LYS A 291 -25.67 -16.49 -3.09
C LYS A 291 -26.00 -15.08 -3.58
N LYS A 292 -25.36 -14.62 -4.67
CA LYS A 292 -25.46 -13.27 -5.22
C LYS A 292 -25.16 -12.24 -4.14
N ILE A 293 -24.02 -12.40 -3.46
CA ILE A 293 -23.51 -11.41 -2.52
C ILE A 293 -23.29 -10.09 -3.26
N ASN A 294 -23.61 -8.95 -2.64
CA ASN A 294 -23.44 -7.64 -3.26
C ASN A 294 -22.08 -7.03 -2.92
N VAL A 295 -21.69 -7.12 -1.64
CA VAL A 295 -20.45 -6.53 -1.13
C VAL A 295 -19.66 -7.59 -0.38
N LEU A 296 -18.36 -7.68 -0.65
CA LEU A 296 -17.45 -8.59 0.03
C LEU A 296 -16.34 -7.79 0.70
N ASN A 297 -16.20 -7.96 2.01
CA ASN A 297 -15.06 -7.42 2.76
C ASN A 297 -14.03 -8.52 2.99
N LEU A 298 -12.80 -8.27 2.54
CA LEU A 298 -11.63 -9.07 2.83
C LEU A 298 -10.61 -8.22 3.59
N SER A 299 -10.62 -8.29 4.92
CA SER A 299 -9.67 -7.56 5.79
C SER A 299 -8.32 -8.26 5.88
N ILE A 300 -7.88 -8.86 4.77
CA ILE A 300 -6.80 -9.84 4.69
C ILE A 300 -6.06 -9.60 3.39
N GLY A 301 -4.74 -9.75 3.41
CA GLY A 301 -3.97 -9.80 2.19
C GLY A 301 -2.65 -10.52 2.34
N GLY A 302 -2.03 -10.94 1.24
CA GLY A 302 -0.81 -11.75 1.30
C GLY A 302 -0.05 -11.76 -0.02
N PRO A 303 1.02 -12.57 -0.11
CA PRO A 303 1.87 -12.62 -1.29
C PRO A 303 1.16 -13.24 -2.49
N ASP A 304 1.27 -12.55 -3.61
CA ASP A 304 0.18 -12.34 -4.56
C ASP A 304 0.16 -13.31 -5.76
N PHE A 305 1.27 -13.51 -6.45
CA PHE A 305 1.20 -13.93 -7.86
C PHE A 305 1.32 -15.42 -8.12
N LYS A 306 1.82 -16.18 -7.16
CA LYS A 306 2.02 -17.61 -7.36
C LYS A 306 0.72 -18.41 -7.11
N ASP A 307 -0.33 -17.75 -6.66
CA ASP A 307 -1.65 -18.34 -6.44
C ASP A 307 -2.67 -17.88 -7.47
N HIS A 308 -2.35 -18.13 -8.74
CA HIS A 308 -3.19 -17.76 -9.89
C HIS A 308 -4.68 -18.14 -9.74
N PRO A 309 -5.05 -19.32 -9.18
CA PRO A 309 -6.46 -19.65 -8.95
C PRO A 309 -7.19 -18.63 -8.06
N PHE A 310 -6.51 -18.09 -7.04
CA PHE A 310 -7.09 -17.09 -6.15
C PHE A 310 -7.38 -15.78 -6.89
N VAL A 311 -6.40 -15.26 -7.63
CA VAL A 311 -6.53 -14.00 -8.39
C VAL A 311 -7.58 -14.13 -9.51
N ASP A 312 -7.56 -15.24 -10.26
CA ASP A 312 -8.57 -15.54 -11.27
C ASP A 312 -9.99 -15.53 -10.67
N LYS A 313 -10.14 -16.11 -9.48
CA LYS A 313 -11.43 -16.16 -8.78
C LYS A 313 -11.85 -14.78 -8.25
N VAL A 314 -10.90 -13.92 -7.87
CA VAL A 314 -11.19 -12.51 -7.54
C VAL A 314 -11.75 -11.77 -8.76
N TRP A 315 -11.15 -11.94 -9.94
CA TRP A 315 -11.68 -11.35 -11.18
C TRP A 315 -13.07 -11.88 -11.50
N GLU A 316 -13.29 -13.20 -11.43
CA GLU A 316 -14.60 -13.79 -11.64
C GLU A 316 -15.65 -13.28 -10.64
N LEU A 317 -15.28 -13.13 -9.37
CA LEU A 317 -16.16 -12.62 -8.33
C LEU A 317 -16.61 -11.20 -8.64
N THR A 318 -15.68 -10.32 -9.02
CA THR A 318 -16.04 -8.96 -9.44
C THR A 318 -16.85 -8.97 -10.75
N ALA A 319 -16.54 -9.84 -11.71
CA ALA A 319 -17.32 -10.01 -12.95
C ALA A 319 -18.79 -10.37 -12.67
N ASN A 320 -19.04 -11.13 -11.59
CA ASN A 320 -20.38 -11.44 -11.08
C ASN A 320 -21.01 -10.31 -10.24
N ARG A 321 -20.57 -9.05 -10.46
CA ARG A 321 -21.05 -7.82 -9.82
C ARG A 321 -20.87 -7.75 -8.30
N VAL A 322 -19.96 -8.55 -7.73
CA VAL A 322 -19.62 -8.44 -6.31
C VAL A 322 -18.63 -7.30 -6.11
N ILE A 323 -18.98 -6.32 -5.28
CA ILE A 323 -18.10 -5.19 -4.95
C ILE A 323 -17.13 -5.64 -3.87
N MET A 324 -15.85 -5.81 -4.26
CA MET A 324 -14.81 -6.29 -3.35
C MET A 324 -14.04 -5.14 -2.72
N VAL A 325 -13.96 -5.14 -1.39
CA VAL A 325 -13.21 -4.17 -0.59
C VAL A 325 -12.14 -4.92 0.19
N SER A 326 -10.89 -4.46 0.08
CA SER A 326 -9.75 -5.12 0.72
C SER A 326 -8.79 -4.13 1.39
N ALA A 327 -8.14 -4.59 2.46
CA ALA A 327 -7.15 -3.83 3.21
C ALA A 327 -5.81 -3.79 2.47
N ILE A 328 -5.18 -2.61 2.37
CA ILE A 328 -3.96 -2.46 1.57
C ILE A 328 -2.69 -3.08 2.18
N GLY A 329 -2.69 -3.36 3.49
CA GLY A 329 -1.54 -3.91 4.23
C GLY A 329 -1.12 -3.04 5.42
N ASN A 330 -0.30 -3.61 6.31
CA ASN A 330 0.14 -2.98 7.56
C ASN A 330 1.68 -2.83 7.64
N ASP A 331 2.35 -2.91 6.49
CA ASP A 331 3.81 -2.98 6.38
C ASP A 331 4.42 -1.60 6.07
N GLY A 332 3.64 -0.52 6.26
CA GLY A 332 4.13 0.85 6.24
C GLY A 332 5.08 1.15 7.42
N PRO A 333 5.89 2.21 7.34
CA PRO A 333 5.82 3.34 6.40
C PRO A 333 6.63 3.15 5.10
N LEU A 334 7.12 1.94 4.83
CA LEU A 334 7.91 1.63 3.64
C LEU A 334 7.03 1.64 2.38
N TYR A 335 7.64 2.01 1.24
CA TYR A 335 7.00 2.05 -0.08
C TYR A 335 7.13 0.69 -0.78
N GLY A 336 6.20 0.37 -1.68
CA GLY A 336 6.18 -0.93 -2.37
C GLY A 336 5.63 -2.09 -1.51
N THR A 337 4.89 -1.78 -0.45
CA THR A 337 4.47 -2.74 0.60
C THR A 337 3.00 -3.17 0.51
N LEU A 338 2.42 -3.08 -0.68
CA LEU A 338 1.01 -3.36 -0.93
C LEU A 338 0.73 -4.87 -0.93
N ASN A 339 -0.42 -5.28 -0.36
CA ASN A 339 -0.84 -6.68 -0.29
C ASN A 339 -1.97 -7.03 -1.28
N ASN A 340 -1.96 -8.27 -1.79
CA ASN A 340 -3.06 -8.83 -2.59
C ASN A 340 -4.26 -9.20 -1.72
N PRO A 341 -5.51 -9.08 -2.20
CA PRO A 341 -5.93 -8.59 -3.52
C PRO A 341 -6.20 -7.08 -3.58
N ALA A 342 -5.77 -6.31 -2.57
CA ALA A 342 -6.07 -4.88 -2.51
C ALA A 342 -5.34 -4.06 -3.59
N ASP A 343 -4.28 -4.61 -4.19
CA ASP A 343 -3.49 -4.01 -5.27
C ASP A 343 -4.03 -4.31 -6.69
N GLN A 344 -5.00 -5.22 -6.81
CA GLN A 344 -5.71 -5.53 -8.06
C GLN A 344 -6.53 -4.32 -8.55
N MET A 345 -6.66 -4.17 -9.87
CA MET A 345 -7.33 -3.01 -10.47
C MET A 345 -8.83 -2.95 -10.14
N ASP A 346 -9.54 -4.08 -10.10
CA ASP A 346 -10.99 -4.14 -9.86
C ASP A 346 -11.37 -4.10 -8.36
N VAL A 347 -10.40 -4.31 -7.47
CA VAL A 347 -10.62 -4.30 -6.02
C VAL A 347 -10.47 -2.88 -5.47
N ILE A 348 -11.33 -2.50 -4.54
CA ILE A 348 -11.21 -1.25 -3.77
C ILE A 348 -10.20 -1.47 -2.64
N GLY A 349 -8.98 -1.02 -2.85
CA GLY A 349 -7.87 -1.10 -1.90
C GLY A 349 -7.87 0.09 -0.95
N VAL A 350 -7.90 -0.19 0.35
CA VAL A 350 -8.14 0.83 1.40
C VAL A 350 -6.94 0.98 2.32
N GLY A 351 -6.39 2.20 2.37
CA GLY A 351 -5.38 2.61 3.35
C GLY A 351 -5.96 3.23 4.62
N GLY A 352 -5.13 3.35 5.66
CA GLY A 352 -5.54 3.79 7.00
C GLY A 352 -5.03 5.17 7.39
N ILE A 353 -5.90 6.00 7.98
CA ILE A 353 -5.55 7.28 8.64
C ILE A 353 -5.93 7.29 10.12
N ASN A 354 -5.38 8.25 10.87
CA ASN A 354 -5.83 8.57 12.22
C ASN A 354 -6.94 9.64 12.23
N PHE A 355 -7.47 9.96 13.41
CA PHE A 355 -8.54 10.95 13.57
C PHE A 355 -8.08 12.40 13.31
N GLU A 356 -6.77 12.62 13.19
CA GLU A 356 -6.14 13.88 12.81
C GLU A 356 -5.94 14.00 11.28
N ASP A 357 -6.50 13.09 10.49
CA ASP A 357 -6.37 13.05 9.02
C ASP A 357 -4.92 12.87 8.51
N GLN A 358 -4.08 12.23 9.31
CA GLN A 358 -2.72 11.84 8.92
C GLN A 358 -2.69 10.36 8.52
N ILE A 359 -1.88 10.03 7.52
CA ILE A 359 -1.61 8.63 7.14
C ILE A 359 -1.09 7.87 8.36
N ALA A 360 -1.75 6.77 8.69
CA ALA A 360 -1.31 5.93 9.80
C ALA A 360 0.04 5.30 9.46
N LYS A 361 0.98 5.29 10.41
CA LYS A 361 2.35 4.79 10.17
C LYS A 361 2.38 3.37 9.60
N PHE A 362 1.50 2.50 10.09
CA PHE A 362 1.39 1.11 9.62
C PHE A 362 0.78 1.00 8.21
N SER A 363 0.07 2.00 7.69
CA SER A 363 -0.60 1.86 6.39
C SER A 363 0.43 1.63 5.29
N SER A 364 0.34 0.48 4.61
CA SER A 364 1.18 0.18 3.44
C SER A 364 1.02 1.26 2.37
N ARG A 365 2.08 1.43 1.58
CA ARG A 365 2.21 2.52 0.60
C ARG A 365 2.60 1.94 -0.76
N GLY A 366 2.05 2.53 -1.80
CA GLY A 366 2.41 2.20 -3.16
C GLY A 366 3.81 2.67 -3.51
N MET A 367 4.19 2.68 -4.78
CA MET A 367 3.44 2.14 -5.92
C MET A 367 3.35 0.61 -5.92
N THR A 368 2.54 0.02 -6.80
CA THR A 368 2.59 -1.42 -7.00
C THR A 368 3.94 -1.89 -7.51
N THR A 369 4.42 -3.05 -7.06
CA THR A 369 5.73 -3.56 -7.51
C THR A 369 5.67 -4.23 -8.89
N TRP A 370 4.46 -4.48 -9.42
CA TRP A 370 4.21 -5.19 -10.68
C TRP A 370 4.95 -4.64 -11.88
N GLU A 371 4.93 -3.33 -12.03
CA GLU A 371 5.44 -2.64 -13.20
C GLU A 371 6.82 -2.02 -12.97
N LEU A 372 7.40 -2.15 -11.76
CA LEU A 372 8.69 -1.56 -11.39
C LEU A 372 9.86 -2.00 -12.28
N PRO A 373 9.98 -3.27 -12.73
CA PRO A 373 11.03 -3.66 -13.66
C PRO A 373 11.00 -2.89 -14.99
N GLN A 374 9.84 -2.32 -15.35
CA GLN A 374 9.65 -1.53 -16.56
C GLN A 374 9.64 -0.01 -16.28
N GLY A 375 9.81 0.41 -15.02
CA GLY A 375 10.00 1.80 -14.62
C GLY A 375 9.22 2.24 -13.39
N TYR A 376 7.90 2.16 -13.40
CA TYR A 376 7.07 2.72 -12.31
C TYR A 376 5.80 1.90 -12.11
N GLY A 377 5.35 1.74 -10.86
CA GLY A 377 4.12 1.05 -10.49
C GLY A 377 2.84 1.87 -10.69
N ARG A 378 1.70 1.19 -10.58
CA ARG A 378 0.36 1.78 -10.53
C ARG A 378 0.04 2.43 -9.17
N VAL A 379 -0.88 3.39 -9.21
CA VAL A 379 -1.39 4.09 -8.02
C VAL A 379 -2.27 3.17 -7.18
N LYS A 380 -1.84 2.94 -5.93
CA LYS A 380 -2.57 2.29 -4.84
C LYS A 380 -2.07 2.87 -3.50
N PRO A 381 -2.88 2.95 -2.43
CA PRO A 381 -4.29 2.53 -2.33
C PRO A 381 -5.23 3.36 -3.23
N ASP A 382 -6.48 2.95 -3.39
CA ASP A 382 -7.46 3.73 -4.16
C ASP A 382 -7.97 4.93 -3.36
N ILE A 383 -8.26 4.70 -2.07
CA ILE A 383 -8.72 5.70 -1.10
C ILE A 383 -8.18 5.38 0.29
N VAL A 384 -8.29 6.34 1.20
CA VAL A 384 -8.00 6.14 2.62
C VAL A 384 -9.20 6.47 3.52
N THR A 385 -9.26 5.84 4.68
CA THR A 385 -10.24 6.16 5.72
C THR A 385 -9.68 5.83 7.10
N TYR A 386 -10.41 6.15 8.17
CA TYR A 386 -9.94 5.92 9.52
C TYR A 386 -9.65 4.44 9.77
N GLY A 387 -8.40 4.16 10.12
CA GLY A 387 -7.91 2.83 10.45
C GLY A 387 -7.18 2.77 11.79
N ALA A 388 -6.91 3.91 12.43
CA ALA A 388 -6.26 3.95 13.74
C ALA A 388 -7.27 4.24 14.87
N ALA A 389 -7.17 3.47 15.96
CA ALA A 389 -7.99 3.60 17.16
C ALA A 389 -9.52 3.63 16.91
N VAL A 390 -10.00 2.84 15.93
CA VAL A 390 -11.42 2.78 15.61
C VAL A 390 -12.14 1.87 16.60
N ARG A 391 -13.28 2.35 17.12
CA ARG A 391 -14.13 1.58 18.02
C ARG A 391 -15.10 0.68 17.24
N GLY A 392 -15.14 -0.60 17.60
CA GLY A 392 -16.03 -1.61 17.02
C GLY A 392 -16.41 -2.69 18.03
N SER A 393 -17.23 -3.66 17.61
CA SER A 393 -17.72 -4.75 18.46
C SER A 393 -16.59 -5.58 19.06
N ASN A 394 -16.68 -5.88 20.35
CA ASN A 394 -15.82 -6.86 21.00
C ASN A 394 -16.36 -8.29 20.75
N ILE A 395 -15.63 -9.34 21.14
CA ILE A 395 -16.03 -10.74 20.92
C ILE A 395 -17.27 -11.15 21.74
N ASN A 396 -17.39 -10.68 22.99
CA ASN A 396 -18.46 -11.07 23.91
C ASN A 396 -19.58 -10.03 23.95
N ASN A 397 -19.26 -8.79 24.30
CA ASN A 397 -20.18 -7.66 24.37
C ASN A 397 -19.41 -6.32 24.43
N GLY A 398 -20.09 -5.23 24.13
CA GLY A 398 -19.54 -3.88 24.19
C GLY A 398 -18.55 -3.60 23.08
N CYS A 399 -17.74 -2.56 23.27
CA CYS A 399 -16.81 -2.09 22.25
C CYS A 399 -15.36 -2.29 22.63
N ARG A 400 -14.52 -2.50 21.62
CA ARG A 400 -13.06 -2.43 21.70
C ARG A 400 -12.51 -1.48 20.64
N SER A 401 -11.28 -1.02 20.83
CA SER A 401 -10.60 -0.15 19.87
C SER A 401 -9.44 -0.90 19.21
N LEU A 402 -9.39 -0.93 17.88
CA LEU A 402 -8.32 -1.54 17.11
C LEU A 402 -7.70 -0.57 16.11
N SER A 403 -6.47 -0.86 15.71
CA SER A 403 -5.77 -0.13 14.64
C SER A 403 -5.24 -1.10 13.58
N GLY A 404 -5.42 -0.77 12.31
CA GLY A 404 -4.93 -1.52 11.15
C GLY A 404 -5.69 -1.16 9.87
N THR A 405 -5.14 -1.44 8.69
CA THR A 405 -5.89 -1.33 7.43
C THR A 405 -6.98 -2.39 7.33
N SER A 406 -6.83 -3.51 8.05
CA SER A 406 -7.89 -4.49 8.32
C SER A 406 -9.12 -3.90 9.04
N VAL A 407 -8.95 -2.72 9.66
CA VAL A 407 -10.00 -1.91 10.29
C VAL A 407 -10.53 -0.84 9.34
N ALA A 408 -9.69 -0.24 8.50
CA ALA A 408 -10.10 0.73 7.48
C ALA A 408 -10.96 0.09 6.36
N SER A 409 -10.62 -1.13 5.92
CA SER A 409 -11.36 -1.89 4.92
C SER A 409 -12.86 -2.03 5.25
N PRO A 410 -13.28 -2.52 6.44
CA PRO A 410 -14.70 -2.66 6.77
C PRO A 410 -15.43 -1.32 6.97
N VAL A 411 -14.72 -0.22 7.21
CA VAL A 411 -15.32 1.12 7.18
C VAL A 411 -15.81 1.44 5.77
N VAL A 412 -14.96 1.19 4.76
CA VAL A 412 -15.35 1.36 3.35
C VAL A 412 -16.39 0.31 2.95
N ALA A 413 -16.27 -0.95 3.35
CA ALA A 413 -17.27 -1.97 3.02
C ALA A 413 -18.65 -1.63 3.63
N GLY A 414 -18.69 -1.12 4.86
CA GLY A 414 -19.90 -0.61 5.50
C GLY A 414 -20.48 0.61 4.75
N ALA A 415 -19.63 1.57 4.38
CA ALA A 415 -20.03 2.72 3.57
C ALA A 415 -20.60 2.30 2.20
N VAL A 416 -19.92 1.41 1.48
CA VAL A 416 -20.38 0.84 0.19
C VAL A 416 -21.72 0.13 0.35
N THR A 417 -21.90 -0.64 1.42
CA THR A 417 -23.18 -1.31 1.72
C THR A 417 -24.30 -0.30 1.93
N LEU A 418 -24.03 0.75 2.70
CA LEU A 418 -24.97 1.82 2.96
C LEU A 418 -25.35 2.55 1.66
N LEU A 419 -24.35 2.95 0.86
CA LEU A 419 -24.53 3.60 -0.43
C LEU A 419 -25.34 2.74 -1.40
N ALA A 420 -24.96 1.46 -1.57
CA ALA A 420 -25.64 0.52 -2.45
C ALA A 420 -27.14 0.37 -2.09
N SER A 421 -27.47 0.37 -0.79
CA SER A 421 -28.87 0.30 -0.34
C SER A 421 -29.68 1.56 -0.72
N GLY A 422 -29.04 2.73 -0.77
CA GLY A 422 -29.69 3.98 -1.14
C GLY A 422 -29.98 4.10 -2.64
N VAL A 423 -29.24 3.37 -3.48
CA VAL A 423 -29.39 3.37 -4.94
C VAL A 423 -29.84 2.01 -5.49
N LEU A 424 -30.47 1.18 -4.65
CA LEU A 424 -30.90 -0.17 -5.03
C LEU A 424 -31.87 -0.17 -6.24
N HIS A 425 -32.68 0.87 -6.37
CA HIS A 425 -33.57 1.10 -7.53
C HIS A 425 -32.80 1.30 -8.86
N ARG A 426 -31.48 1.47 -8.81
CA ARG A 426 -30.57 1.62 -9.95
C ARG A 426 -29.58 0.46 -10.06
N SER A 427 -29.89 -0.72 -9.53
CA SER A 427 -28.99 -1.88 -9.50
C SER A 427 -28.52 -2.37 -10.88
N GLU A 428 -29.19 -1.97 -11.97
CA GLU A 428 -28.77 -2.29 -13.34
C GLU A 428 -27.60 -1.44 -13.81
N VAL A 429 -27.47 -0.22 -13.28
CA VAL A 429 -26.43 0.76 -13.62
C VAL A 429 -25.27 0.69 -12.63
N ILE A 430 -25.55 0.39 -11.36
CA ILE A 430 -24.52 0.31 -10.33
C ILE A 430 -23.82 -1.05 -10.36
N ASN A 431 -22.52 -0.99 -10.62
CA ASN A 431 -21.59 -2.12 -10.73
C ASN A 431 -20.27 -1.84 -9.96
N PRO A 432 -19.35 -2.81 -9.82
CA PRO A 432 -18.09 -2.62 -9.11
C PRO A 432 -17.26 -1.41 -9.58
N ALA A 433 -17.14 -1.18 -10.89
CA ALA A 433 -16.46 0.00 -11.42
C ALA A 433 -17.14 1.29 -10.96
N SER A 434 -18.45 1.45 -11.20
CA SER A 434 -19.19 2.68 -10.86
C SER A 434 -19.10 3.04 -9.37
N MET A 435 -19.13 2.04 -8.48
CA MET A 435 -18.95 2.26 -7.05
C MET A 435 -17.54 2.76 -6.76
N LYS A 436 -16.51 2.11 -7.33
CA LYS A 436 -15.11 2.51 -7.19
C LYS A 436 -14.88 3.92 -7.74
N GLN A 437 -15.41 4.24 -8.91
CA GLN A 437 -15.38 5.57 -9.54
C GLN A 437 -16.01 6.64 -8.64
N ALA A 438 -17.19 6.38 -8.08
CA ALA A 438 -17.86 7.32 -7.20
C ALA A 438 -17.08 7.58 -5.90
N LEU A 439 -16.48 6.55 -5.31
CA LEU A 439 -15.63 6.69 -4.13
C LEU A 439 -14.37 7.52 -4.41
N MET A 440 -13.72 7.28 -5.54
CA MET A 440 -12.50 8.01 -5.94
C MET A 440 -12.81 9.47 -6.31
N ALA A 441 -13.85 9.72 -7.12
CA ALA A 441 -14.24 11.06 -7.54
C ALA A 441 -14.80 11.93 -6.39
N SER A 442 -15.36 11.31 -5.35
CA SER A 442 -15.86 12.01 -4.16
C SER A 442 -14.80 12.25 -3.09
N ALA A 443 -13.70 11.49 -3.10
CA ALA A 443 -12.68 11.53 -2.07
C ALA A 443 -12.08 12.94 -1.89
N ARG A 444 -11.78 13.28 -0.63
CA ARG A 444 -11.13 14.54 -0.27
C ARG A 444 -9.64 14.31 -0.09
N ARG A 445 -8.83 14.95 -0.92
CA ARG A 445 -7.37 14.91 -0.78
C ARG A 445 -6.92 15.44 0.57
N LEU A 446 -5.93 14.76 1.14
CA LEU A 446 -5.17 15.17 2.30
C LEU A 446 -4.02 16.08 1.86
N PRO A 447 -3.84 17.24 2.50
CA PRO A 447 -2.79 18.18 2.13
C PRO A 447 -1.41 17.60 2.46
N GLY A 448 -0.44 17.80 1.58
CA GLY A 448 0.96 17.41 1.81
C GLY A 448 1.24 15.90 1.72
N VAL A 449 0.29 15.09 1.22
CA VAL A 449 0.44 13.63 1.07
C VAL A 449 0.44 13.27 -0.42
N ASN A 450 1.29 12.33 -0.85
CA ASN A 450 1.36 11.91 -2.26
C ASN A 450 0.30 10.84 -2.60
N MET A 451 -0.01 10.67 -3.89
CA MET A 451 -1.04 9.73 -4.35
C MET A 451 -0.74 8.26 -4.02
N PHE A 452 0.52 7.87 -3.84
CA PHE A 452 0.89 6.50 -3.47
C PHE A 452 0.71 6.21 -1.96
N GLU A 453 0.43 7.23 -1.15
CA GLU A 453 0.08 7.07 0.25
C GLU A 453 -1.43 7.22 0.50
N GLN A 454 -2.10 8.15 -0.20
CA GLN A 454 -3.51 8.47 0.03
C GLN A 454 -4.49 8.00 -1.06
N GLY A 455 -3.99 7.56 -2.22
CA GLY A 455 -4.82 7.35 -3.40
C GLY A 455 -5.49 8.65 -3.84
N HIS A 456 -6.82 8.61 -4.01
CA HIS A 456 -7.64 9.79 -4.31
C HIS A 456 -8.01 10.60 -3.06
N GLY A 457 -7.64 10.12 -1.88
CA GLY A 457 -7.82 10.81 -0.60
C GLY A 457 -8.82 10.14 0.33
N LYS A 458 -9.28 10.90 1.33
CA LYS A 458 -10.18 10.45 2.37
C LYS A 458 -11.61 10.23 1.84
N LEU A 459 -12.21 9.10 2.21
CA LEU A 459 -13.61 8.78 1.92
C LEU A 459 -14.57 9.95 2.25
N ASN A 460 -15.42 10.31 1.29
CA ASN A 460 -16.54 11.25 1.48
C ASN A 460 -17.87 10.55 1.16
N LEU A 461 -18.56 10.10 2.21
CA LEU A 461 -19.78 9.30 2.08
C LEU A 461 -20.91 10.05 1.38
N ILE A 462 -21.17 11.31 1.75
CA ILE A 462 -22.30 12.08 1.23
C ILE A 462 -22.11 12.41 -0.24
N LYS A 463 -20.91 12.85 -0.63
CA LYS A 463 -20.61 13.17 -2.03
C LYS A 463 -20.62 11.91 -2.90
N ALA A 464 -20.17 10.76 -2.37
CA ALA A 464 -20.30 9.48 -3.07
C ALA A 464 -21.77 9.12 -3.33
N TYR A 465 -22.65 9.30 -2.34
CA TYR A 465 -24.10 9.06 -2.51
C TYR A 465 -24.73 9.98 -3.56
N GLN A 466 -24.38 11.26 -3.58
CA GLN A 466 -24.85 12.22 -4.56
C GLN A 466 -24.45 11.80 -5.98
N ILE A 467 -23.18 11.43 -6.17
CA ILE A 467 -22.67 10.93 -7.45
C ILE A 467 -23.45 9.68 -7.90
N LEU A 468 -23.57 8.67 -7.03
CA LEU A 468 -24.25 7.41 -7.36
C LEU A 468 -25.74 7.62 -7.67
N SER A 469 -26.41 8.53 -6.96
CA SER A 469 -27.82 8.86 -7.17
C SER A 469 -28.11 9.41 -8.55
N SER A 470 -27.14 10.08 -9.19
CA SER A 470 -27.25 10.64 -10.54
C SER A 470 -26.35 9.97 -11.59
N TYR A 471 -25.61 8.91 -11.23
CA TYR A 471 -24.52 8.36 -12.04
C TYR A 471 -24.99 7.84 -13.41
N LYS A 472 -24.30 8.25 -14.47
CA LYS A 472 -24.43 7.65 -15.81
C LYS A 472 -23.26 6.69 -16.08
N PRO A 473 -23.51 5.50 -16.66
CA PRO A 473 -22.45 4.59 -17.09
C PRO A 473 -21.40 5.33 -17.91
N GLN A 474 -20.13 5.25 -17.49
CA GLN A 474 -19.02 5.92 -18.16
C GLN A 474 -17.69 5.26 -17.81
N ALA A 475 -16.67 5.55 -18.62
CA ALA A 475 -15.30 5.26 -18.27
C ALA A 475 -14.66 6.40 -17.46
N SER A 476 -13.63 6.06 -16.68
CA SER A 476 -12.79 7.05 -15.98
C SER A 476 -11.36 6.55 -15.85
N LEU A 477 -10.47 7.43 -15.40
CA LEU A 477 -9.02 7.20 -15.38
C LEU A 477 -8.48 7.47 -13.98
N SER A 478 -7.51 6.67 -13.56
CA SER A 478 -6.84 6.81 -12.27
C SER A 478 -5.32 6.72 -12.42
N PRO A 479 -4.57 7.83 -12.26
CA PRO A 479 -5.06 9.17 -11.96
C PRO A 479 -5.87 9.79 -13.11
N SER A 480 -6.72 10.78 -12.81
CA SER A 480 -7.61 11.42 -13.80
C SER A 480 -6.93 12.51 -14.64
N TYR A 481 -5.69 12.86 -14.31
CA TYR A 481 -4.81 13.78 -15.04
C TYR A 481 -3.36 13.45 -14.67
N ILE A 482 -2.42 14.00 -15.42
CA ILE A 482 -0.98 13.88 -15.17
C ILE A 482 -0.38 15.30 -15.11
N ASP A 483 0.00 15.75 -13.92
CA ASP A 483 0.74 17.00 -13.74
C ASP A 483 2.11 16.70 -13.12
N LEU A 484 3.12 16.58 -13.99
CA LEU A 484 4.51 16.31 -13.57
C LEU A 484 5.16 17.52 -12.86
N SER A 485 4.39 18.52 -12.43
CA SER A 485 4.86 19.64 -11.61
C SER A 485 4.14 19.77 -10.27
N GLU A 486 3.11 18.96 -10.00
CA GLU A 486 2.33 19.04 -8.76
C GLU A 486 2.98 18.22 -7.63
N CYS A 487 3.85 18.87 -6.84
CA CYS A 487 4.41 18.27 -5.64
C CYS A 487 3.63 18.64 -4.37
N PRO A 488 3.45 17.71 -3.41
CA PRO A 488 3.96 16.33 -3.41
C PRO A 488 3.01 15.31 -4.06
N TYR A 489 1.84 15.73 -4.56
CA TYR A 489 0.79 14.79 -4.97
C TYR A 489 1.26 13.78 -6.04
N MET A 490 1.95 14.27 -7.08
CA MET A 490 2.48 13.49 -8.20
C MET A 490 3.91 12.98 -7.97
N TRP A 491 4.38 12.88 -6.72
CA TRP A 491 5.66 12.23 -6.42
C TRP A 491 5.65 10.77 -6.93
N PRO A 492 6.75 10.24 -7.54
CA PRO A 492 8.07 10.88 -7.73
C PRO A 492 8.16 11.76 -8.98
N TYR A 493 7.19 11.71 -9.87
CA TYR A 493 7.27 12.40 -11.16
C TYR A 493 7.47 13.91 -11.04
N CYS A 494 6.85 14.53 -10.03
CA CYS A 494 6.91 15.98 -9.85
C CYS A 494 8.29 16.51 -9.42
N THR A 495 9.18 15.66 -8.90
CA THR A 495 10.47 16.10 -8.35
C THR A 495 11.55 16.30 -9.40
N GLN A 496 11.31 15.89 -10.65
CA GLN A 496 12.24 16.01 -11.76
C GLN A 496 11.51 16.51 -13.02
N PRO A 497 11.87 17.68 -13.57
CA PRO A 497 11.35 18.12 -14.85
C PRO A 497 11.89 17.27 -16.01
N LEU A 498 11.18 17.28 -17.13
CA LEU A 498 11.60 16.61 -18.36
C LEU A 498 12.63 17.45 -19.11
N TYR A 499 13.46 16.80 -19.90
CA TYR A 499 14.48 17.45 -20.72
C TYR A 499 14.88 16.55 -21.90
N TYR A 500 15.44 17.15 -22.96
CA TYR A 500 15.84 16.41 -24.16
C TYR A 500 17.03 15.47 -23.90
N GLY A 501 16.95 14.24 -24.42
CA GLY A 501 17.99 13.23 -24.32
C GLY A 501 17.95 12.38 -23.04
N GLY A 502 17.00 12.61 -22.14
CA GLY A 502 16.71 11.72 -20.99
C GLY A 502 15.95 10.46 -21.40
N LEU A 503 15.96 9.42 -20.55
CA LEU A 503 15.09 8.27 -20.76
C LEU A 503 13.61 8.65 -20.61
N PRO A 504 12.69 7.98 -21.34
CA PRO A 504 11.26 8.25 -21.21
C PRO A 504 10.74 8.01 -19.79
N VAL A 505 9.94 8.95 -19.28
CA VAL A 505 9.25 8.80 -17.99
C VAL A 505 7.90 8.13 -18.24
N ILE A 506 7.58 7.07 -17.51
CA ILE A 506 6.35 6.29 -17.66
C ILE A 506 5.39 6.55 -16.51
N VAL A 507 4.15 6.94 -16.81
CA VAL A 507 3.06 7.05 -15.84
C VAL A 507 2.01 6.01 -16.16
N ASN A 508 1.74 5.12 -15.20
CA ASN A 508 0.73 4.08 -15.31
C ASN A 508 -0.63 4.56 -14.82
N VAL A 509 -1.65 4.41 -15.67
CA VAL A 509 -3.03 4.84 -15.46
C VAL A 509 -3.94 3.62 -15.52
N THR A 510 -4.80 3.47 -14.51
CA THR A 510 -5.87 2.47 -14.53
C THR A 510 -7.09 3.03 -15.24
N ILE A 511 -7.58 2.30 -16.23
CA ILE A 511 -8.85 2.56 -16.90
C ILE A 511 -9.93 1.84 -16.09
N LEU A 512 -10.98 2.55 -15.67
CA LEU A 512 -12.15 1.97 -15.02
C LEU A 512 -13.34 2.02 -15.98
N ASN A 513 -13.86 0.86 -16.38
CA ASN A 513 -15.00 0.73 -17.27
C ASN A 513 -16.31 0.61 -16.47
N GLY A 514 -17.05 1.70 -16.35
CA GLY A 514 -18.35 1.72 -15.70
C GLY A 514 -19.54 1.40 -16.63
N LEU A 515 -19.28 1.06 -17.90
CA LEU A 515 -20.30 0.79 -18.93
C LEU A 515 -20.87 -0.63 -18.84
N ASP A 516 -20.00 -1.63 -18.80
CA ASP A 516 -20.31 -3.06 -18.59
C ASP A 516 -19.05 -3.85 -18.16
N VAL A 517 -19.21 -5.16 -17.88
CA VAL A 517 -18.18 -6.11 -17.41
C VAL A 517 -17.11 -6.46 -18.47
N SER A 518 -17.29 -5.97 -19.67
CA SER A 518 -16.26 -6.04 -20.68
C SER A 518 -16.32 -4.78 -21.52
N GLY A 519 -15.17 -4.36 -21.97
CA GLY A 519 -15.05 -3.26 -22.91
C GLY A 519 -13.82 -3.43 -23.76
N HIS A 520 -13.71 -2.60 -24.78
CA HIS A 520 -12.49 -2.50 -25.56
C HIS A 520 -12.23 -1.05 -25.93
N VAL A 521 -10.97 -0.75 -26.19
CA VAL A 521 -10.53 0.57 -26.65
C VAL A 521 -10.81 0.68 -28.15
N VAL A 522 -11.63 1.65 -28.54
CA VAL A 522 -12.00 1.89 -29.94
C VAL A 522 -10.95 2.78 -30.60
N GLY A 523 -10.35 2.27 -31.66
CA GLY A 523 -9.27 2.96 -32.36
C GLY A 523 -8.02 3.08 -31.48
N LYS A 524 -7.08 3.93 -31.92
CA LYS A 524 -5.87 4.24 -31.14
C LYS A 524 -6.11 5.50 -30.30
N PRO A 525 -5.71 5.54 -29.02
CA PRO A 525 -5.68 6.77 -28.25
C PRO A 525 -4.91 7.87 -28.99
N GLN A 526 -5.44 9.09 -28.97
CA GLN A 526 -4.89 10.22 -29.72
C GLN A 526 -4.29 11.26 -28.78
N TRP A 527 -3.10 11.76 -29.13
CA TRP A 527 -2.41 12.85 -28.44
C TRP A 527 -2.77 14.19 -29.07
N HIS A 528 -3.29 15.10 -28.26
CA HIS A 528 -3.71 16.44 -28.67
C HIS A 528 -2.88 17.51 -27.95
N PRO A 529 -1.71 17.90 -28.50
CA PRO A 529 -0.91 18.97 -27.92
C PRO A 529 -1.59 20.34 -28.07
N TYR A 530 -1.52 21.17 -27.03
CA TYR A 530 -2.03 22.54 -27.06
C TYR A 530 -0.96 23.49 -27.59
N SER A 531 -1.17 24.06 -28.78
CA SER A 531 -0.20 24.96 -29.43
C SER A 531 0.15 26.20 -28.57
N PRO A 532 -0.82 26.87 -27.89
CA PRO A 532 -0.50 28.05 -27.06
C PRO A 532 0.37 27.72 -25.84
N GLN A 533 0.38 26.46 -25.38
CA GLN A 533 1.18 25.99 -24.23
C GLN A 533 2.30 25.04 -24.68
N GLN A 534 2.81 25.19 -25.90
CA GLN A 534 3.98 24.44 -26.40
C GLN A 534 3.86 22.92 -26.27
N GLY A 535 2.64 22.37 -26.39
CA GLY A 535 2.40 20.93 -26.26
C GLY A 535 3.17 20.08 -27.27
N GLN A 536 3.52 20.65 -28.43
CA GLN A 536 4.27 19.97 -29.49
C GLN A 536 5.73 19.64 -29.11
N LEU A 537 6.24 20.21 -28.02
CA LEU A 537 7.58 19.89 -27.50
C LEU A 537 7.61 18.57 -26.70
N LEU A 538 6.44 17.97 -26.45
CA LEU A 538 6.29 16.74 -25.71
C LEU A 538 5.98 15.58 -26.67
N ASP A 539 6.91 14.64 -26.74
CA ASP A 539 6.72 13.36 -27.43
C ASP A 539 6.02 12.39 -26.47
N VAL A 540 4.87 11.88 -26.90
CA VAL A 540 4.02 11.00 -26.09
C VAL A 540 3.86 9.66 -26.79
N ALA A 541 4.29 8.58 -26.14
CA ALA A 541 4.01 7.21 -26.58
C ALA A 541 2.98 6.57 -25.63
N ILE A 542 2.07 5.80 -26.20
CA ILE A 542 0.89 5.28 -25.50
C ILE A 542 0.82 3.77 -25.69
N SER A 543 0.86 3.02 -24.59
CA SER A 543 0.62 1.58 -24.56
C SER A 543 -0.60 1.30 -23.70
N TYR A 544 -1.45 0.35 -24.07
CA TYR A 544 -2.72 0.12 -23.38
C TYR A 544 -3.23 -1.31 -23.57
N SER A 545 -4.10 -1.75 -22.67
CA SER A 545 -4.88 -2.97 -22.87
C SER A 545 -5.99 -2.74 -23.90
N GLU A 546 -5.99 -3.50 -24.99
CA GLU A 546 -7.06 -3.45 -26.00
C GLU A 546 -8.42 -3.84 -25.43
N PHE A 547 -8.43 -4.88 -24.58
CA PHE A 547 -9.62 -5.38 -23.89
C PHE A 547 -9.59 -5.02 -22.40
N LEU A 548 -10.73 -4.59 -21.88
CA LEU A 548 -10.98 -4.30 -20.48
C LEU A 548 -11.84 -5.43 -19.91
N TRP A 549 -11.29 -6.20 -18.96
CA TRP A 549 -12.04 -7.27 -18.30
C TRP A 549 -11.43 -7.54 -16.92
N PRO A 550 -12.26 -7.71 -15.87
CA PRO A 550 -13.73 -7.61 -15.88
C PRO A 550 -14.27 -6.18 -15.75
N TRP A 551 -13.54 -5.22 -15.18
CA TRP A 551 -14.08 -3.85 -15.05
C TRP A 551 -13.02 -2.78 -15.30
N SER A 552 -11.81 -3.20 -15.63
CA SER A 552 -10.68 -2.32 -15.72
C SER A 552 -9.68 -2.79 -16.76
N GLY A 553 -8.74 -1.91 -17.05
CA GLY A 553 -7.55 -2.19 -17.83
C GLY A 553 -6.49 -1.14 -17.54
N TRP A 554 -5.44 -1.12 -18.36
CA TRP A 554 -4.27 -0.30 -18.13
C TRP A 554 -3.94 0.57 -19.34
N LEU A 555 -3.34 1.72 -19.03
CA LEU A 555 -2.80 2.69 -19.96
C LEU A 555 -1.44 3.14 -19.40
N ALA A 556 -0.37 2.92 -20.14
CA ALA A 556 0.96 3.42 -19.83
C ALA A 556 1.28 4.57 -20.78
N VAL A 557 1.55 5.75 -20.22
CA VAL A 557 1.91 6.95 -20.98
C VAL A 557 3.39 7.24 -20.76
N SER A 558 4.16 7.20 -21.85
CA SER A 558 5.59 7.48 -21.85
C SER A 558 5.86 8.87 -22.41
N PHE A 559 6.66 9.65 -21.69
CA PHE A 559 6.97 11.04 -22.03
C PHE A 559 8.44 11.21 -22.40
N SER A 560 8.70 11.89 -23.50
CA SER A 560 10.03 12.41 -23.88
C SER A 560 9.91 13.85 -24.37
N VAL A 561 11.03 14.56 -24.43
CA VAL A 561 11.10 15.91 -24.99
C VAL A 561 11.63 15.82 -26.42
N SER A 562 10.99 16.51 -27.34
CA SER A 562 11.42 16.57 -28.74
C SER A 562 12.72 17.37 -28.90
N THR A 563 13.39 17.24 -30.04
CA THR A 563 14.64 17.95 -30.34
C THR A 563 14.47 19.48 -30.26
N GLU A 564 13.29 20.00 -30.62
CA GLU A 564 12.96 21.43 -30.54
C GLU A 564 12.90 21.93 -29.08
N GLY A 565 12.59 21.04 -28.14
CA GLY A 565 12.51 21.35 -26.71
C GLY A 565 13.85 21.37 -25.99
N ALA A 566 14.98 21.10 -26.66
CA ALA A 566 16.28 20.92 -26.02
C ALA A 566 16.80 22.14 -25.24
N THR A 567 16.40 23.34 -25.65
CA THR A 567 16.77 24.62 -24.99
C THR A 567 15.57 25.34 -24.36
N TYR A 568 14.40 24.70 -24.37
CA TYR A 568 13.17 25.30 -23.85
C TYR A 568 13.13 25.22 -22.32
N ASP A 569 12.65 26.29 -21.68
CA ASP A 569 12.33 26.33 -20.25
C ASP A 569 10.90 26.83 -20.08
N GLY A 570 10.02 25.95 -19.62
CA GLY A 570 8.61 26.29 -19.45
C GLY A 570 7.72 25.06 -19.28
N PHE A 571 6.42 25.27 -19.44
CA PHE A 571 5.44 24.19 -19.39
C PHE A 571 5.06 23.77 -20.81
N ALA A 572 4.86 22.46 -20.99
CA ALA A 572 4.21 21.85 -22.14
C ALA A 572 2.89 21.21 -21.68
N GLN A 573 1.81 21.41 -22.45
CA GLN A 573 0.49 20.90 -22.10
C GLN A 573 -0.27 20.31 -23.29
N GLY A 574 -1.13 19.36 -23.01
CA GLY A 574 -2.03 18.74 -23.98
C GLY A 574 -2.94 17.72 -23.29
N HIS A 575 -3.60 16.87 -24.06
CA HIS A 575 -4.36 15.77 -23.49
C HIS A 575 -4.40 14.55 -24.41
N ILE A 576 -4.65 13.38 -23.82
CA ILE A 576 -4.92 12.15 -24.58
C ILE A 576 -6.43 11.91 -24.59
N THR A 577 -7.01 11.61 -25.75
CA THR A 577 -8.39 11.13 -25.85
C THR A 577 -8.43 9.63 -26.11
N LEU A 578 -9.33 8.94 -25.40
CA LEU A 578 -9.54 7.50 -25.45
C LEU A 578 -11.05 7.25 -25.48
N THR A 579 -11.52 6.43 -26.41
CA THR A 579 -12.93 5.98 -26.45
C THR A 579 -13.01 4.52 -26.07
N ILE A 580 -13.88 4.21 -25.13
CA ILE A 580 -14.14 2.84 -24.67
C ILE A 580 -15.55 2.48 -25.11
N GLU A 581 -15.66 1.31 -25.72
CA GLU A 581 -16.94 0.72 -26.10
C GLU A 581 -17.19 -0.53 -25.29
N SER A 582 -18.43 -0.73 -24.87
CA SER A 582 -18.90 -1.92 -24.18
C SER A 582 -20.17 -2.45 -24.86
N PRO A 583 -20.46 -3.75 -24.72
CA PRO A 583 -21.67 -4.34 -25.27
C PRO A 583 -22.94 -3.58 -24.85
N PRO A 584 -24.02 -3.64 -25.66
CA PRO A 584 -25.31 -3.10 -25.26
C PRO A 584 -25.80 -3.77 -23.98
N ALA A 585 -26.42 -3.01 -23.09
CA ALA A 585 -27.08 -3.62 -21.94
C ALA A 585 -28.37 -4.35 -22.36
N SER A 586 -28.94 -5.10 -21.42
CA SER A 586 -30.21 -5.80 -21.66
C SER A 586 -31.32 -4.80 -22.05
N GLY A 587 -31.86 -4.96 -23.26
CA GLY A 587 -32.90 -4.08 -23.81
C GLY A 587 -32.37 -2.93 -24.68
N GLU A 588 -31.05 -2.78 -24.83
CA GLU A 588 -30.41 -1.87 -25.78
C GLU A 588 -29.94 -2.65 -27.02
N GLU A 589 -29.99 -2.03 -28.20
CA GLU A 589 -29.45 -2.62 -29.44
C GLU A 589 -28.05 -2.06 -29.76
N GLU A 590 -27.80 -0.81 -29.38
CA GLU A 590 -26.57 -0.09 -29.69
C GLU A 590 -25.52 -0.23 -28.58
N PRO A 591 -24.23 -0.36 -28.93
CA PRO A 591 -23.17 -0.45 -27.94
C PRO A 591 -23.03 0.85 -27.15
N ARG A 592 -22.62 0.73 -25.89
CA ARG A 592 -22.37 1.88 -25.03
C ARG A 592 -20.96 2.40 -25.25
N GLN A 593 -20.83 3.69 -25.51
CA GLN A 593 -19.53 4.34 -25.68
C GLN A 593 -19.29 5.43 -24.65
N SER A 594 -18.03 5.53 -24.20
CA SER A 594 -17.57 6.62 -23.34
C SER A 594 -16.21 7.11 -23.82
N THR A 595 -16.14 8.38 -24.19
CA THR A 595 -14.86 9.05 -24.48
C THR A 595 -14.36 9.77 -23.23
N VAL A 596 -13.12 9.50 -22.85
CA VAL A 596 -12.42 10.15 -21.74
C VAL A 596 -11.23 10.94 -22.26
N SER A 597 -10.93 12.04 -21.57
CA SER A 597 -9.77 12.88 -21.83
C SER A 597 -8.84 12.84 -20.62
N LEU A 598 -7.55 12.63 -20.85
CA LEU A 598 -6.48 12.64 -19.84
C LEU A 598 -5.61 13.89 -20.03
N PRO A 599 -5.84 14.96 -19.24
CA PRO A 599 -5.02 16.16 -19.30
C PRO A 599 -3.59 15.89 -18.84
N ILE A 600 -2.62 16.49 -19.54
CA ILE A 600 -1.19 16.35 -19.27
C ILE A 600 -0.57 17.74 -19.16
N ARG A 601 0.24 17.93 -18.11
CA ARG A 601 1.14 19.07 -17.95
C ARG A 601 2.50 18.57 -17.49
N ALA A 602 3.55 19.03 -18.18
CA ALA A 602 4.92 18.73 -17.82
C ALA A 602 5.75 20.02 -17.82
N LYS A 603 6.69 20.13 -16.87
CA LYS A 603 7.74 21.14 -16.92
C LYS A 603 8.89 20.60 -17.76
N ILE A 604 9.30 21.36 -18.76
CA ILE A 604 10.48 21.09 -19.59
C ILE A 604 11.56 22.10 -19.20
N ILE A 605 12.80 21.63 -19.11
CA ILE A 605 13.98 22.45 -18.90
C ILE A 605 15.05 22.16 -19.98
N PRO A 606 16.03 23.06 -20.17
CA PRO A 606 17.18 22.77 -21.00
C PRO A 606 17.94 21.52 -20.50
N THR A 607 18.51 20.75 -21.43
CA THR A 607 19.25 19.52 -21.09
C THR A 607 20.31 19.79 -20.00
N PRO A 608 20.22 19.13 -18.84
CA PRO A 608 21.18 19.30 -17.76
C PRO A 608 22.60 18.90 -18.17
N PRO A 609 23.63 19.46 -17.52
CA PRO A 609 25.01 19.04 -17.75
C PRO A 609 25.17 17.53 -17.55
N ARG A 610 25.91 16.88 -18.46
CA ARG A 610 26.15 15.42 -18.44
C ARG A 610 26.57 14.88 -17.07
N HIS A 611 27.46 15.58 -16.36
CA HIS A 611 27.97 15.15 -15.06
C HIS A 611 26.92 15.18 -13.92
N LYS A 612 25.76 15.83 -14.13
CA LYS A 612 24.63 15.80 -13.18
C LYS A 612 23.60 14.72 -13.52
N ARG A 613 23.78 13.97 -14.61
CA ARG A 613 22.84 12.94 -15.07
C ARG A 613 23.33 11.55 -14.67
N ILE A 614 22.52 10.86 -13.88
CA ILE A 614 22.78 9.56 -13.28
C ILE A 614 21.78 8.56 -13.86
N LEU A 615 22.30 7.44 -14.36
CA LEU A 615 21.49 6.32 -14.78
C LEU A 615 21.47 5.28 -13.66
N TRP A 616 20.28 4.94 -13.15
CA TRP A 616 20.06 3.87 -12.18
C TRP A 616 19.77 2.57 -12.94
N ASP A 617 20.54 1.52 -12.67
CA ASP A 617 20.31 0.21 -13.23
C ASP A 617 19.18 -0.51 -12.47
N GLN A 618 18.00 -0.61 -13.09
CA GLN A 618 16.88 -1.40 -12.57
C GLN A 618 16.77 -2.77 -13.24
N TYR A 619 17.37 -2.92 -14.43
CA TYR A 619 17.25 -4.13 -15.24
C TYR A 619 17.96 -5.31 -14.60
N HIS A 620 18.97 -5.09 -13.75
CA HIS A 620 19.68 -6.17 -13.07
C HIS A 620 19.21 -6.44 -11.64
N ASN A 621 18.16 -5.76 -11.18
CA ASN A 621 17.46 -6.16 -9.96
C ASN A 621 16.40 -7.23 -10.25
N LEU A 622 16.29 -8.22 -9.38
CA LEU A 622 15.29 -9.28 -9.46
C LEU A 622 14.12 -8.99 -8.54
N ARG A 623 12.99 -8.58 -9.13
CA ARG A 623 11.74 -8.40 -8.39
C ARG A 623 11.33 -9.69 -7.69
N TYR A 624 10.76 -9.58 -6.49
CA TYR A 624 10.18 -10.67 -5.71
C TYR A 624 8.63 -10.73 -5.73
N PRO A 625 7.95 -11.92 -5.63
CA PRO A 625 8.43 -13.31 -5.78
C PRO A 625 8.52 -13.94 -7.19
N PRO A 626 9.72 -14.34 -7.61
CA PRO A 626 9.84 -15.60 -8.35
C PRO A 626 10.79 -16.61 -7.66
N GLY A 627 11.91 -16.19 -7.03
CA GLY A 627 12.89 -17.04 -6.29
C GLY A 627 13.14 -16.63 -4.82
N TYR A 628 14.06 -17.30 -4.10
CA TYR A 628 14.50 -16.84 -2.76
C TYR A 628 15.76 -15.99 -2.91
N PHE A 629 15.57 -14.68 -2.78
CA PHE A 629 16.63 -13.69 -2.64
C PHE A 629 16.67 -13.25 -1.17
N PRO A 630 17.80 -13.49 -0.49
CA PRO A 630 17.93 -13.16 0.92
C PRO A 630 18.17 -11.66 1.09
N ARG A 631 17.89 -11.15 2.28
CA ARG A 631 18.17 -9.75 2.61
C ARG A 631 19.66 -9.43 2.65
N ASP A 632 19.93 -8.15 2.46
CA ASP A 632 21.22 -7.48 2.62
C ASP A 632 21.78 -7.71 4.02
N ASN A 633 21.05 -7.30 5.05
CA ASN A 633 21.50 -7.38 6.43
C ASN A 633 21.17 -8.73 7.09
N LEU A 634 22.17 -9.61 7.19
CA LEU A 634 22.05 -10.96 7.76
C LEU A 634 21.73 -10.99 9.27
N LYS A 635 21.81 -9.86 9.99
CA LYS A 635 21.37 -9.80 11.40
C LYS A 635 19.86 -9.96 11.53
N ILE A 636 19.11 -9.62 10.47
CA ILE A 636 17.66 -9.63 10.49
C ILE A 636 17.15 -11.03 10.20
N LYS A 637 16.86 -11.77 11.28
CA LYS A 637 16.35 -13.15 11.20
C LYS A 637 14.85 -13.23 11.00
N THR A 638 14.13 -12.12 11.17
CA THR A 638 12.67 -12.03 11.03
C THR A 638 12.32 -11.65 9.59
N ASN A 639 11.72 -12.57 8.84
CA ASN A 639 11.43 -12.47 7.39
C ASN A 639 12.72 -12.44 6.53
N PRO A 640 13.21 -13.60 6.05
CA PRO A 640 14.50 -13.70 5.36
C PRO A 640 14.50 -13.14 3.93
N LEU A 641 13.35 -12.69 3.41
CA LEU A 641 13.15 -12.34 2.02
C LEU A 641 13.20 -10.81 1.82
N ASP A 642 13.79 -10.38 0.71
CA ASP A 642 13.58 -9.02 0.20
C ASP A 642 12.27 -8.95 -0.59
N TRP A 643 11.32 -8.14 -0.12
CA TRP A 643 9.99 -7.99 -0.71
C TRP A 643 9.83 -6.68 -1.48
N ASN A 644 10.78 -5.75 -1.38
CA ASN A 644 10.56 -4.34 -1.71
C ASN A 644 11.03 -3.98 -3.13
N GLY A 645 11.63 -4.94 -3.84
CA GLY A 645 11.85 -4.93 -5.28
C GLY A 645 12.92 -3.96 -5.75
N ASP A 646 13.81 -3.55 -4.85
CA ASP A 646 15.09 -2.87 -5.11
C ASP A 646 14.97 -1.75 -6.13
N HIS A 647 14.00 -0.86 -5.85
CA HIS A 647 13.66 0.24 -6.73
C HIS A 647 14.03 1.56 -6.09
N ILE A 648 14.53 2.47 -6.92
CA ILE A 648 14.91 3.83 -6.51
C ILE A 648 13.80 4.65 -5.82
N HIS A 649 12.55 4.22 -5.96
CA HIS A 649 11.35 4.86 -5.39
C HIS A 649 10.65 4.01 -4.32
N THR A 650 11.19 2.85 -3.95
CA THR A 650 10.70 2.03 -2.84
C THR A 650 11.70 2.08 -1.68
N ASN A 651 12.59 1.10 -1.59
CA ASN A 651 13.59 0.94 -0.54
C ASN A 651 14.74 1.95 -0.64
N PHE A 652 15.05 2.44 -1.83
CA PHE A 652 16.07 3.48 -2.07
C PHE A 652 15.50 4.90 -2.19
N LYS A 653 14.23 5.14 -1.80
CA LYS A 653 13.58 6.45 -1.94
C LYS A 653 14.34 7.59 -1.24
N ASP A 654 14.93 7.36 -0.06
CA ASP A 654 15.60 8.43 0.68
C ASP A 654 16.96 8.77 0.06
N MET A 655 17.65 7.77 -0.52
CA MET A 655 18.81 8.00 -1.40
C MET A 655 18.40 8.85 -2.62
N TYR A 656 17.30 8.49 -3.30
CA TYR A 656 16.77 9.30 -4.42
C TYR A 656 16.53 10.75 -4.01
N GLN A 657 15.87 10.97 -2.86
CA GLN A 657 15.63 12.31 -2.35
C GLN A 657 16.92 13.07 -2.05
N ASN A 658 17.94 12.41 -1.49
CA ASN A 658 19.25 13.00 -1.29
C ASN A 658 19.88 13.46 -2.62
N LEU A 659 19.91 12.59 -3.63
CA LEU A 659 20.46 12.89 -4.95
C LEU A 659 19.73 14.03 -5.64
N ARG A 660 18.39 14.05 -5.56
CA ARG A 660 17.57 15.16 -6.09
C ARG A 660 17.87 16.47 -5.37
N ASN A 661 18.03 16.45 -4.05
CA ASN A 661 18.41 17.64 -3.26
C ASN A 661 19.81 18.14 -3.61
N ALA A 662 20.74 17.25 -3.97
CA ALA A 662 22.08 17.58 -4.46
C ALA A 662 22.10 18.05 -5.94
N GLY A 663 20.94 18.13 -6.59
CA GLY A 663 20.76 18.66 -7.95
C GLY A 663 21.10 17.67 -9.07
N TYR A 664 21.15 16.37 -8.78
CA TYR A 664 21.30 15.32 -9.79
C TYR A 664 19.97 15.01 -10.47
N TYR A 665 20.03 14.57 -11.72
CA TYR A 665 18.93 14.03 -12.52
C TYR A 665 19.12 12.52 -12.62
N ILE A 666 18.08 11.77 -12.27
CA ILE A 666 18.14 10.33 -12.18
C ILE A 666 17.12 9.71 -13.12
N GLU A 667 17.58 8.79 -13.95
CA GLU A 667 16.77 8.02 -14.89
C GLU A 667 16.82 6.53 -14.52
N VAL A 668 15.71 5.82 -14.69
CA VAL A 668 15.59 4.39 -14.34
C VAL A 668 15.75 3.55 -15.61
N LEU A 669 16.81 2.74 -15.67
CA LEU A 669 17.11 1.87 -16.79
C LEU A 669 16.44 0.49 -16.61
N GLY A 670 15.30 0.28 -17.26
CA GLY A 670 14.57 -1.00 -17.28
C GLY A 670 14.93 -1.94 -18.44
N THR A 671 16.08 -1.76 -19.08
CA THR A 671 16.51 -2.50 -20.28
C THR A 671 17.99 -2.85 -20.20
N PRO A 672 18.50 -3.82 -21.00
CA PRO A 672 19.92 -4.12 -21.05
C PRO A 672 20.79 -2.90 -21.38
N PHE A 673 22.07 -2.93 -20.97
CA PHE A 673 23.02 -1.85 -21.23
C PHE A 673 23.23 -1.57 -22.71
N THR A 674 22.92 -2.53 -23.58
CA THR A 674 22.93 -2.38 -25.05
C THR A 674 21.93 -1.37 -25.58
N CYS A 675 20.93 -0.99 -24.80
CA CYS A 675 19.80 -0.17 -25.25
C CYS A 675 19.89 1.32 -24.95
N PHE A 676 20.91 1.79 -24.22
CA PHE A 676 21.07 3.22 -23.94
C PHE A 676 22.38 3.79 -24.51
N ASP A 677 22.34 5.09 -24.83
CA ASP A 677 23.53 5.85 -25.21
C ASP A 677 24.22 6.45 -23.97
N ALA A 678 25.42 5.96 -23.66
CA ALA A 678 26.22 6.41 -22.53
C ALA A 678 26.78 7.84 -22.69
N SER A 679 26.78 8.40 -23.90
CA SER A 679 27.22 9.77 -24.15
C SER A 679 26.39 10.80 -23.38
N HIS A 680 25.12 10.47 -23.10
CA HIS A 680 24.16 11.33 -22.41
C HIS A 680 24.36 11.38 -20.88
N TYR A 681 25.00 10.38 -20.28
CA TYR A 681 25.05 10.20 -18.83
C TYR A 681 26.47 10.35 -18.30
N GLY A 682 26.62 10.98 -17.13
CA GLY A 682 27.91 11.11 -16.46
C GLY A 682 28.26 9.86 -15.65
N THR A 683 27.27 9.23 -15.03
CA THR A 683 27.47 8.08 -14.13
C THR A 683 26.35 7.05 -14.29
N LEU A 684 26.73 5.77 -14.37
CA LEU A 684 25.86 4.60 -14.20
C LEU A 684 26.00 4.12 -12.75
N LEU A 685 24.89 3.94 -12.06
CA LEU A 685 24.81 3.48 -10.68
C LEU A 685 24.17 2.10 -10.66
N ILE A 686 24.95 1.10 -10.24
CA ILE A 686 24.54 -0.30 -10.08
C ILE A 686 24.52 -0.58 -8.58
N VAL A 687 23.35 -0.91 -8.03
CA VAL A 687 23.20 -1.15 -6.60
C VAL A 687 22.42 -2.44 -6.44
N ASP A 688 22.99 -3.33 -5.63
CA ASP A 688 22.35 -4.56 -5.19
C ASP A 688 21.79 -5.41 -6.35
N SER A 689 22.63 -5.68 -7.35
CA SER A 689 22.21 -6.45 -8.54
C SER A 689 22.19 -7.96 -8.24
N GLU A 690 21.04 -8.61 -8.39
CA GLU A 690 20.89 -10.07 -8.21
C GLU A 690 20.87 -10.86 -9.53
N GLU A 691 20.84 -10.15 -10.67
CA GLU A 691 20.79 -10.72 -12.02
C GLU A 691 22.19 -10.99 -12.61
N GLU A 692 22.24 -11.80 -13.66
CA GLU A 692 23.41 -11.97 -14.53
C GLU A 692 23.52 -10.87 -15.59
N PHE A 693 24.68 -10.74 -16.25
CA PHE A 693 24.88 -9.79 -17.36
C PHE A 693 25.08 -10.53 -18.68
N PHE A 694 24.52 -10.02 -19.78
CA PHE A 694 24.83 -10.55 -21.11
C PHE A 694 26.31 -10.23 -21.47
N PRO A 695 27.03 -11.14 -22.16
CA PRO A 695 28.39 -10.86 -22.63
C PRO A 695 28.51 -9.57 -23.46
N GLU A 696 27.48 -9.26 -24.23
CA GLU A 696 27.37 -8.04 -25.03
C GLU A 696 27.30 -6.77 -24.16
N GLU A 697 26.67 -6.85 -22.99
CA GLU A 697 26.60 -5.75 -22.02
C GLU A 697 27.96 -5.49 -21.40
N VAL A 698 28.68 -6.53 -20.99
CA VAL A 698 30.04 -6.43 -20.44
C VAL A 698 30.96 -5.74 -21.46
N ALA A 699 30.92 -6.19 -22.71
CA ALA A 699 31.70 -5.61 -23.80
C ALA A 699 31.31 -4.15 -24.09
N LYS A 700 30.01 -3.83 -24.05
CA LYS A 700 29.54 -2.45 -24.28
C LYS A 700 29.91 -1.52 -23.13
N LEU A 701 29.70 -1.93 -21.88
CA LEU A 701 30.03 -1.12 -20.71
C LEU A 701 31.51 -0.76 -20.70
N LYS A 702 32.38 -1.71 -21.06
CA LYS A 702 33.81 -1.44 -21.20
C LYS A 702 34.10 -0.30 -22.19
N ARG A 703 33.48 -0.33 -23.38
CA ARG A 703 33.63 0.73 -24.38
C ARG A 703 33.10 2.07 -23.89
N ASP A 704 31.96 2.07 -23.20
CA ASP A 704 31.31 3.28 -22.70
C ASP A 704 32.13 3.94 -21.58
N VAL A 705 32.71 3.14 -20.68
CA VAL A 705 33.64 3.62 -19.64
C VAL A 705 34.92 4.16 -20.26
N ASP A 706 35.47 3.46 -21.26
CA ASP A 706 36.64 3.95 -22.00
C ASP A 706 36.37 5.26 -22.76
N ALA A 707 35.09 5.56 -23.05
CA ALA A 707 34.59 6.80 -23.64
C ALA A 707 34.18 7.87 -22.61
N GLY A 708 34.35 7.62 -21.31
CA GLY A 708 34.15 8.62 -20.25
C GLY A 708 32.87 8.47 -19.44
N LEU A 709 32.14 7.35 -19.54
CA LEU A 709 31.09 6.99 -18.57
C LEU A 709 31.75 6.57 -17.24
N SER A 710 31.28 7.09 -16.11
CA SER A 710 31.70 6.58 -14.80
C SER A 710 30.72 5.52 -14.30
N VAL A 711 31.19 4.56 -13.51
CA VAL A 711 30.38 3.50 -12.91
C VAL A 711 30.58 3.49 -11.41
N ILE A 712 29.49 3.47 -10.66
CA ILE A 712 29.49 3.28 -9.21
C ILE A 712 28.75 1.98 -8.92
N ILE A 713 29.38 1.09 -8.15
CA ILE A 713 28.81 -0.19 -7.77
C ILE A 713 28.74 -0.28 -6.25
N PHE A 714 27.53 -0.49 -5.73
CA PHE A 714 27.28 -0.94 -4.37
C PHE A 714 26.86 -2.40 -4.46
N ALA A 715 27.77 -3.29 -4.08
CA ALA A 715 27.50 -4.72 -3.99
C ALA A 715 26.97 -5.08 -2.60
N ASP A 716 26.75 -6.37 -2.38
CA ASP A 716 26.38 -6.92 -1.09
C ASP A 716 27.09 -8.27 -0.85
N TRP A 717 26.78 -8.99 0.22
CA TRP A 717 27.39 -10.27 0.49
C TRP A 717 27.06 -11.33 -0.56
N PHE A 718 28.05 -12.20 -0.75
CA PHE A 718 27.87 -13.49 -1.37
C PHE A 718 28.79 -14.50 -0.69
N ASN A 719 28.21 -15.55 -0.10
CA ASN A 719 28.99 -16.65 0.46
C ASN A 719 28.16 -17.94 0.40
N VAL A 720 28.66 -18.94 -0.34
CA VAL A 720 27.94 -20.20 -0.57
C VAL A 720 27.65 -20.95 0.74
N THR A 721 28.55 -20.89 1.71
CA THR A 721 28.35 -21.55 3.01
C THR A 721 27.26 -20.86 3.82
N VAL A 722 27.25 -19.53 3.83
CA VAL A 722 26.19 -18.72 4.46
C VAL A 722 24.86 -18.96 3.75
N MET A 723 24.80 -18.93 2.42
CA MET A 723 23.60 -19.23 1.64
C MET A 723 23.02 -20.62 1.99
N LYS A 724 23.87 -21.65 2.04
CA LYS A 724 23.47 -23.02 2.43
C LYS A 724 22.96 -23.10 3.87
N LYS A 725 23.35 -22.18 4.75
CA LYS A 725 22.89 -22.08 6.16
C LYS A 725 21.63 -21.22 6.28
N ALA A 726 21.52 -20.17 5.47
CA ALA A 726 20.36 -19.27 5.36
C ALA A 726 19.18 -19.94 4.66
N LYS A 727 19.35 -21.17 4.18
CA LYS A 727 18.23 -22.01 3.78
C LYS A 727 17.26 -22.13 4.95
N PHE A 728 16.00 -21.90 4.66
CA PHE A 728 14.95 -22.22 5.60
C PHE A 728 14.15 -23.37 5.03
N TYR A 729 13.77 -24.28 5.91
CA TYR A 729 12.71 -25.20 5.56
C TYR A 729 11.45 -24.34 5.57
N ASP A 730 11.01 -23.98 4.37
CA ASP A 730 9.72 -23.38 4.21
C ASP A 730 8.76 -24.52 4.50
N GLU A 731 8.36 -24.62 5.77
CA GLU A 731 7.46 -25.66 6.22
C GLU A 731 6.34 -25.75 5.20
N ASN A 732 5.80 -24.58 4.89
CA ASN A 732 5.31 -24.10 3.63
C ASN A 732 5.50 -24.97 2.38
N THR A 733 6.44 -24.76 1.46
CA THR A 733 6.56 -25.68 0.30
C THR A 733 6.96 -27.11 0.65
N ARG A 734 7.23 -27.41 1.93
CA ARG A 734 7.97 -28.58 2.44
C ARG A 734 9.27 -28.82 1.68
N GLN A 735 9.78 -27.78 1.03
CA GLN A 735 11.07 -27.78 0.38
C GLN A 735 11.98 -26.89 1.20
N TRP A 736 13.22 -27.30 1.25
CA TRP A 736 14.27 -26.37 1.61
C TRP A 736 14.33 -25.30 0.54
N TRP A 737 14.00 -24.07 0.91
CA TRP A 737 14.31 -22.93 0.08
C TRP A 737 15.75 -22.59 0.32
N MET A 738 16.53 -22.67 -0.74
CA MET A 738 17.90 -22.22 -0.75
C MET A 738 17.95 -20.91 -1.50
N PRO A 739 18.72 -19.93 -1.02
CA PRO A 739 18.96 -18.70 -1.75
C PRO A 739 19.47 -19.02 -3.17
N ASP A 740 18.89 -18.40 -4.18
CA ASP A 740 19.35 -18.58 -5.56
C ASP A 740 20.61 -17.73 -5.84
N THR A 741 20.80 -16.64 -5.09
CA THR A 741 22.04 -15.85 -4.98
C THR A 741 22.23 -15.32 -3.54
N GLY A 742 23.32 -14.60 -3.26
CA GLY A 742 23.56 -13.86 -2.01
C GLY A 742 22.66 -12.62 -1.88
N GLY A 743 23.05 -11.62 -1.08
CA GLY A 743 22.40 -10.30 -1.13
C GLY A 743 22.48 -9.73 -2.55
N ALA A 744 23.68 -9.75 -3.13
CA ALA A 744 23.93 -9.46 -4.53
C ALA A 744 24.52 -10.66 -5.28
N ASN A 745 24.40 -10.69 -6.60
CA ASN A 745 25.09 -11.65 -7.48
C ASN A 745 26.56 -11.23 -7.72
N VAL A 746 27.38 -11.35 -6.67
CA VAL A 746 28.81 -10.98 -6.71
C VAL A 746 29.61 -11.71 -7.79
N PRO A 747 29.41 -13.01 -8.08
CA PRO A 747 30.06 -13.65 -9.23
C PRO A 747 29.77 -12.95 -10.57
N ALA A 748 28.52 -12.53 -10.81
CA ALA A 748 28.16 -11.79 -12.02
C ALA A 748 28.80 -10.39 -12.05
N LEU A 749 28.85 -9.70 -10.91
CA LEU A 749 29.58 -8.42 -10.78
C LEU A 749 31.08 -8.59 -11.05
N ASN A 750 31.69 -9.69 -10.62
CA ASN A 750 33.09 -9.99 -10.92
C ASN A 750 33.32 -10.23 -12.42
N ASP A 751 32.40 -10.92 -13.10
CA ASP A 751 32.47 -11.11 -14.56
C ASP A 751 32.36 -9.75 -15.29
N LEU A 752 31.48 -8.86 -14.82
CA LEU A 752 31.36 -7.48 -15.33
C LEU A 752 32.66 -6.68 -15.14
N LEU A 753 33.30 -6.82 -13.97
CA LEU A 753 34.45 -6.03 -13.54
C LEU A 753 35.81 -6.58 -14.00
N ALA A 754 35.86 -7.82 -14.48
CA ALA A 754 37.08 -8.55 -14.80
C ALA A 754 38.04 -7.78 -15.73
N SER A 755 37.48 -7.03 -16.70
CA SER A 755 38.27 -6.26 -17.68
C SER A 755 39.12 -5.13 -17.07
N TRP A 756 38.81 -4.70 -15.85
CA TRP A 756 39.58 -3.71 -15.09
C TRP A 756 40.41 -4.31 -13.96
N GLY A 757 40.43 -5.65 -13.81
CA GLY A 757 41.20 -6.32 -12.76
C GLY A 757 40.65 -6.08 -11.34
N ILE A 758 39.34 -5.83 -11.22
CA ILE A 758 38.63 -5.67 -9.95
C ILE A 758 37.85 -6.95 -9.67
N GLU A 759 37.99 -7.51 -8.48
CA GLU A 759 37.25 -8.70 -8.04
C GLU A 759 36.85 -8.53 -6.56
N PHE A 760 35.59 -8.79 -6.24
CA PHE A 760 35.08 -8.95 -4.89
C PHE A 760 35.36 -10.37 -4.37
N GLY A 761 35.44 -10.49 -3.05
CA GLY A 761 35.69 -11.74 -2.34
C GLY A 761 34.43 -12.52 -1.97
N ASP A 762 34.64 -13.66 -1.33
CA ASP A 762 33.60 -14.60 -0.91
C ASP A 762 33.26 -14.51 0.59
N ARG A 763 33.93 -13.65 1.37
CA ARG A 763 33.70 -13.51 2.82
C ARG A 763 32.72 -12.39 3.13
N VAL A 764 32.01 -12.53 4.25
CA VAL A 764 30.96 -11.60 4.69
C VAL A 764 31.42 -10.87 5.95
N PHE A 765 31.45 -9.54 5.90
CA PHE A 765 31.97 -8.73 6.99
C PHE A 765 30.91 -7.82 7.60
N GLU A 766 31.06 -7.52 8.89
CA GLU A 766 30.23 -6.56 9.59
C GLU A 766 31.04 -5.70 10.56
N GLY A 767 30.54 -4.50 10.86
CA GLY A 767 31.03 -3.72 11.98
C GLY A 767 30.88 -2.22 11.84
N GLU A 768 30.93 -1.52 12.98
CA GLU A 768 31.05 -0.07 13.01
C GLU A 768 32.47 0.37 12.65
N PHE A 769 32.55 1.44 11.87
CA PHE A 769 33.81 2.10 11.53
C PHE A 769 33.61 3.60 11.40
N LYS A 770 34.73 4.33 11.33
CA LYS A 770 34.73 5.77 11.04
C LYS A 770 35.45 6.05 9.74
N LEU A 771 34.94 7.02 9.00
CA LEU A 771 35.59 7.61 7.85
C LEU A 771 35.57 9.13 8.05
N GLY A 772 36.73 9.69 8.41
CA GLY A 772 36.79 11.06 8.96
C GLY A 772 35.94 11.19 10.22
N ASP A 773 35.06 12.20 10.24
CA ASP A 773 34.12 12.46 11.35
C ASP A 773 32.79 11.69 11.21
N HIS A 774 32.61 10.91 10.14
CA HIS A 774 31.38 10.19 9.88
C HIS A 774 31.44 8.79 10.51
N GLU A 775 30.44 8.51 11.34
CA GLU A 775 30.21 7.16 11.84
C GLU A 775 29.44 6.34 10.81
N MET A 776 29.97 5.18 10.47
CA MET A 776 29.42 4.28 9.48
C MET A 776 29.24 2.89 10.08
N TYR A 777 28.43 2.09 9.40
CA TYR A 777 28.22 0.71 9.73
C TYR A 777 28.29 -0.11 8.44
N TYR A 778 29.11 -1.17 8.45
CA TYR A 778 29.20 -2.14 7.36
C TYR A 778 28.24 -3.29 7.69
N ALA A 779 27.16 -3.43 6.92
CA ALA A 779 26.08 -4.36 7.23
C ALA A 779 26.15 -5.58 6.31
N SER A 780 26.88 -6.61 6.71
CA SER A 780 26.94 -7.86 5.96
C SER A 780 27.48 -7.70 4.55
N GLY A 781 28.43 -6.79 4.29
CA GLY A 781 28.97 -6.61 2.94
C GLY A 781 30.08 -7.60 2.57
N THR A 782 30.37 -7.69 1.27
CA THR A 782 31.54 -8.41 0.73
C THR A 782 32.82 -7.56 0.80
N ASN A 783 34.01 -8.15 0.72
CA ASN A 783 35.27 -7.41 0.59
C ASN A 783 35.72 -7.27 -0.87
N ILE A 784 36.66 -6.36 -1.12
CA ILE A 784 37.39 -6.29 -2.40
C ILE A 784 38.60 -7.21 -2.30
N ALA A 785 38.63 -8.29 -3.09
CA ALA A 785 39.69 -9.29 -3.09
C ALA A 785 40.87 -8.88 -3.97
N LYS A 786 40.58 -8.26 -5.11
CA LYS A 786 41.58 -7.80 -6.07
C LYS A 786 41.22 -6.41 -6.55
N PHE A 787 42.23 -5.54 -6.58
CA PHE A 787 42.08 -4.18 -7.08
C PHE A 787 43.37 -3.73 -7.76
N PRO A 788 43.31 -2.97 -8.87
CA PRO A 788 44.50 -2.50 -9.57
C PRO A 788 45.45 -1.69 -8.66
N GLU A 789 46.76 -1.81 -8.91
CA GLU A 789 47.79 -1.12 -8.11
C GLU A 789 47.72 0.40 -8.25
N ASN A 790 47.30 0.90 -9.41
CA ASN A 790 47.13 2.33 -9.69
C ASN A 790 45.82 2.92 -9.15
N GLY A 791 44.92 2.10 -8.62
CA GLY A 791 43.69 2.54 -7.98
C GLY A 791 43.88 2.75 -6.47
N LEU A 792 43.05 3.61 -5.86
CA LEU A 792 43.06 3.85 -4.43
C LEU A 792 42.11 2.87 -3.73
N LEU A 793 42.56 2.28 -2.63
CA LEU A 793 41.82 1.24 -1.89
C LEU A 793 41.74 1.61 -0.41
N ILE A 794 40.55 1.57 0.16
CA ILE A 794 40.27 1.90 1.56
C ILE A 794 39.80 0.63 2.26
N GLY A 795 40.34 0.38 3.45
CA GLY A 795 39.93 -0.75 4.27
C GLY A 795 39.72 -0.39 5.73
N ARG A 796 38.97 -1.26 6.41
CA ARG A 796 38.53 -1.08 7.79
C ARG A 796 38.60 -2.37 8.59
N ASP A 797 38.80 -2.19 9.90
CA ASP A 797 38.84 -3.29 10.86
C ASP A 797 37.43 -3.81 11.15
N LEU A 798 37.04 -4.83 10.41
CA LEU A 798 35.71 -5.45 10.46
C LEU A 798 35.79 -6.89 10.94
N ARG A 799 34.66 -7.43 11.40
CA ARG A 799 34.54 -8.82 11.85
C ARG A 799 33.95 -9.66 10.74
N ASP A 800 34.40 -10.90 10.62
CA ASP A 800 33.77 -11.86 9.72
C ASP A 800 32.48 -12.40 10.34
N GLN A 801 31.35 -12.05 9.72
CA GLN A 801 30.02 -12.39 10.18
C GLN A 801 29.66 -13.86 9.88
N ALA A 802 30.32 -14.50 8.91
CA ALA A 802 30.02 -15.88 8.54
C ALA A 802 30.23 -16.84 9.73
N TYR A 803 31.26 -16.61 10.57
CA TYR A 803 31.47 -17.40 11.80
C TYR A 803 30.28 -17.32 12.76
N GLN A 804 29.68 -16.15 12.91
CA GLN A 804 28.51 -15.96 13.77
C GLN A 804 27.28 -16.66 13.20
N VAL A 805 27.06 -16.57 11.88
CA VAL A 805 25.97 -17.28 11.19
C VAL A 805 26.16 -18.79 11.27
N MET A 806 27.41 -19.27 11.24
CA MET A 806 27.75 -20.68 11.39
C MET A 806 27.66 -21.20 12.84
N GLY A 807 27.59 -20.31 13.84
CA GLY A 807 27.54 -20.67 15.27
C GLY A 807 28.90 -20.99 15.88
N ILE A 808 29.99 -20.56 15.25
CA ILE A 808 31.37 -20.78 15.69
C ILE A 808 31.79 -19.61 16.59
N THR A 809 32.07 -19.88 17.87
CA THR A 809 32.42 -18.84 18.87
C THR A 809 33.91 -18.50 18.88
N SER A 810 34.77 -19.41 18.44
CA SER A 810 36.22 -19.20 18.36
C SER A 810 36.55 -18.28 17.17
N GLY A 811 37.08 -17.08 17.43
CA GLY A 811 37.49 -16.11 16.39
C GLY A 811 36.40 -15.14 15.92
N ALA A 812 35.14 -15.29 16.37
CA ALA A 812 34.02 -14.42 15.95
C ALA A 812 34.17 -12.93 16.30
N ASN A 813 35.06 -12.59 17.24
CA ASN A 813 35.36 -11.21 17.63
C ASN A 813 36.67 -10.67 17.03
N GLU A 814 37.41 -11.50 16.28
CA GLU A 814 38.63 -11.07 15.61
C GLU A 814 38.29 -10.06 14.51
N LYS A 815 39.09 -8.98 14.45
CA LYS A 815 38.94 -7.96 13.42
C LYS A 815 40.03 -8.13 12.39
N PHE A 816 39.64 -8.03 11.13
CA PHE A 816 40.54 -8.08 9.98
C PHE A 816 40.56 -6.72 9.30
N LEU A 817 41.70 -6.33 8.74
CA LEU A 817 41.76 -5.19 7.83
C LEU A 817 41.12 -5.61 6.49
N VAL A 818 39.88 -5.19 6.28
CA VAL A 818 39.06 -5.56 5.12
C VAL A 818 39.04 -4.41 4.12
N PRO A 819 39.47 -4.60 2.86
CA PRO A 819 39.25 -3.64 1.79
C PRO A 819 37.76 -3.54 1.45
N ILE A 820 37.18 -2.35 1.59
CA ILE A 820 35.72 -2.14 1.44
C ILE A 820 35.34 -1.15 0.34
N LEU A 821 36.23 -0.21 -0.01
CA LEU A 821 35.95 0.86 -0.98
C LEU A 821 37.15 1.05 -1.91
N GLY A 822 36.92 1.00 -3.23
CA GLY A 822 37.95 1.14 -4.24
C GLY A 822 37.62 2.25 -5.25
N PHE A 823 38.60 3.06 -5.62
CA PHE A 823 38.52 4.11 -6.64
C PHE A 823 39.52 3.85 -7.76
N LEU A 824 39.04 3.76 -9.00
CA LEU A 824 39.87 3.55 -10.18
C LEU A 824 39.59 4.63 -11.23
N GLN A 825 40.65 5.24 -11.74
CA GLN A 825 40.62 6.04 -12.96
C GLN A 825 41.14 5.13 -14.09
N THR A 826 40.28 4.83 -15.08
CA THR A 826 40.55 3.74 -16.04
C THR A 826 41.66 4.03 -17.04
N LYS A 827 41.89 5.31 -17.36
CA LYS A 827 42.99 5.79 -18.20
C LYS A 827 43.71 6.91 -17.48
N SER A 828 45.02 7.03 -17.70
CA SER A 828 45.84 8.09 -17.08
C SER A 828 45.46 9.52 -17.51
N ASN A 829 44.56 9.67 -18.47
CA ASN A 829 44.02 10.95 -18.90
C ASN A 829 42.62 11.18 -18.33
N ASP A 830 42.22 12.45 -18.17
CA ASP A 830 40.89 12.85 -17.70
C ASP A 830 39.74 12.48 -18.67
N LYS A 831 40.05 11.83 -19.80
CA LYS A 831 39.07 11.40 -20.80
C LYS A 831 38.50 10.01 -20.52
N GLY A 832 39.19 9.19 -19.73
CA GLY A 832 38.67 7.88 -19.31
C GLY A 832 37.62 8.01 -18.21
N GLY A 833 36.68 7.07 -18.18
CA GLY A 833 35.71 6.95 -17.11
C GLY A 833 36.34 6.53 -15.77
N ARG A 834 35.56 6.65 -14.71
CA ARG A 834 35.94 6.24 -13.34
C ARG A 834 35.10 5.08 -12.87
N ILE A 835 35.70 4.20 -12.10
CA ILE A 835 35.00 3.08 -11.47
C ILE A 835 35.18 3.21 -9.96
N VAL A 836 34.07 3.15 -9.25
CA VAL A 836 34.05 3.09 -7.79
C VAL A 836 33.26 1.88 -7.37
N VAL A 837 33.83 1.07 -6.47
CA VAL A 837 33.20 -0.14 -5.95
C VAL A 837 33.16 -0.09 -4.44
N TYR A 838 32.02 -0.42 -3.86
CA TYR A 838 31.78 -0.54 -2.43
C TYR A 838 31.02 -1.83 -2.15
N GLY A 839 31.41 -2.60 -1.13
CA GLY A 839 30.89 -3.96 -0.94
C GLY A 839 29.62 -4.08 -0.08
N ASP A 840 28.95 -2.97 0.25
CA ASP A 840 27.73 -2.94 1.09
C ASP A 840 26.69 -1.93 0.55
N SER A 841 25.51 -2.40 0.15
CA SER A 841 24.37 -1.61 -0.34
C SER A 841 23.43 -1.16 0.76
N ASN A 842 23.41 -1.81 1.92
CA ASN A 842 22.43 -1.60 2.99
C ASN A 842 22.43 -0.15 3.51
N CYS A 843 23.57 0.53 3.47
CA CYS A 843 23.68 1.93 3.88
C CYS A 843 22.92 2.92 2.97
N LEU A 844 22.41 2.46 1.83
CA LEU A 844 21.53 3.17 0.91
C LEU A 844 20.04 2.76 1.05
N ASP A 845 19.76 1.54 1.52
CA ASP A 845 18.43 0.98 1.73
C ASP A 845 17.79 1.45 3.05
N MET A 846 16.59 2.04 2.99
CA MET A 846 15.86 2.50 4.17
C MET A 846 15.17 1.41 4.99
N ASN A 847 14.91 0.22 4.43
CA ASN A 847 14.14 -0.83 5.09
C ASN A 847 14.84 -1.27 6.38
N HIS A 848 16.17 -1.37 6.33
CA HIS A 848 17.02 -1.95 7.36
C HIS A 848 18.23 -1.09 7.71
N LEU A 849 18.13 0.21 7.42
CA LEU A 849 19.20 1.17 7.61
C LEU A 849 19.68 1.26 9.06
N GLU A 850 20.94 0.87 9.30
CA GLU A 850 21.61 1.15 10.59
C GLU A 850 22.19 2.57 10.59
N LYS A 851 23.03 2.91 9.60
CA LYS A 851 23.62 4.25 9.40
C LYS A 851 23.65 4.62 7.92
N ALA A 852 23.10 5.79 7.57
CA ALA A 852 23.07 6.29 6.20
C ALA A 852 24.45 6.67 5.67
N CYS A 853 24.76 6.25 4.43
CA CYS A 853 25.99 6.62 3.72
C CYS A 853 25.78 7.61 2.56
N TYR A 854 24.67 8.35 2.56
CA TYR A 854 24.35 9.29 1.47
C TYR A 854 25.45 10.35 1.22
N TRP A 855 26.10 10.82 2.29
CA TRP A 855 27.24 11.74 2.18
C TRP A 855 28.42 11.11 1.41
N MET A 856 28.64 9.80 1.56
CA MET A 856 29.70 9.07 0.89
C MET A 856 29.36 8.92 -0.59
N LEU A 857 28.10 8.62 -0.92
CA LEU A 857 27.62 8.60 -2.29
C LEU A 857 27.79 9.98 -2.97
N ASP A 858 27.46 11.08 -2.29
CA ASP A 858 27.66 12.43 -2.82
C ASP A 858 29.15 12.72 -3.08
N ALA A 859 30.04 12.32 -2.17
CA ALA A 859 31.48 12.48 -2.32
C ALA A 859 32.06 11.59 -3.44
N ILE A 860 31.53 10.38 -3.62
CA ILE A 860 31.86 9.51 -4.75
C ILE A 860 31.41 10.15 -6.06
N LEU A 861 30.20 10.72 -6.11
CA LEU A 861 29.68 11.41 -7.29
C LEU A 861 30.48 12.67 -7.64
N GLU A 862 31.02 13.37 -6.64
CA GLU A 862 31.96 14.47 -6.88
C GLU A 862 33.21 13.97 -7.61
N TYR A 863 33.79 12.84 -7.16
CA TYR A 863 34.93 12.20 -7.81
C TYR A 863 34.62 11.75 -9.24
N THR A 864 33.50 11.04 -9.45
CA THR A 864 33.12 10.58 -10.79
C THR A 864 32.86 11.74 -11.74
N SER A 865 32.37 12.87 -11.23
CA SER A 865 32.07 14.07 -12.02
C SER A 865 33.30 14.92 -12.35
N THR A 866 34.22 15.12 -11.40
CA THR A 866 35.25 16.19 -11.48
C THR A 866 36.69 15.70 -11.53
N SER A 867 36.95 14.40 -11.45
CA SER A 867 38.29 13.82 -11.16
C SER A 867 38.84 14.19 -9.77
N HIS A 868 38.18 15.07 -9.01
CA HIS A 868 38.64 15.47 -7.69
C HIS A 868 38.37 14.35 -6.70
N LEU A 869 39.42 13.75 -6.13
CA LEU A 869 39.26 12.78 -5.04
C LEU A 869 39.31 13.52 -3.70
N PRO A 870 38.20 13.53 -2.92
CA PRO A 870 38.14 14.15 -1.61
C PRO A 870 39.28 13.69 -0.68
N SER A 871 39.82 14.61 0.12
CA SER A 871 40.94 14.35 1.02
C SER A 871 40.66 13.25 2.04
N ILE A 872 39.40 13.12 2.46
CA ILE A 872 38.94 12.07 3.37
C ILE A 872 39.23 10.67 2.84
N PHE A 873 39.13 10.42 1.54
CA PHE A 873 39.44 9.12 0.96
C PHE A 873 40.96 8.90 0.89
N LYS A 874 41.73 9.91 0.48
CA LYS A 874 43.21 9.84 0.43
C LYS A 874 43.85 9.58 1.80
N GLN A 875 43.33 10.21 2.84
CA GLN A 875 43.85 10.03 4.21
C GLN A 875 43.59 8.63 4.78
N ASN A 876 42.66 7.89 4.19
CA ASN A 876 42.20 6.60 4.68
C ASN A 876 42.59 5.43 3.75
N GLU A 877 43.48 5.69 2.79
CA GLU A 877 44.02 4.70 1.86
C GLU A 877 44.87 3.64 2.58
N ILE A 878 44.75 2.39 2.12
CA ILE A 878 45.63 1.30 2.52
C ILE A 878 46.97 1.44 1.77
N LEU A 879 48.00 1.86 2.51
CA LEU A 879 49.36 2.00 1.95
C LEU A 879 50.09 0.66 1.83
N ASP A 880 49.82 -0.29 2.75
CA ASP A 880 50.40 -1.63 2.71
C ASP A 880 49.31 -2.68 2.43
N ARG A 881 49.26 -3.17 1.19
CA ARG A 881 48.29 -4.19 0.76
C ARG A 881 48.63 -5.60 1.24
N SER A 882 49.81 -5.83 1.82
CA SER A 882 50.24 -7.16 2.26
C SER A 882 49.54 -7.66 3.54
N MET A 883 49.01 -6.72 4.35
CA MET A 883 48.30 -7.00 5.60
C MET A 883 46.79 -7.25 5.42
N GLN A 884 46.31 -7.27 4.18
CA GLN A 884 44.89 -7.45 3.87
C GLN A 884 44.44 -8.88 4.15
N VAL A 885 43.15 -9.01 4.49
CA VAL A 885 42.50 -10.31 4.59
C VAL A 885 42.57 -11.04 3.24
N ARG A 886 43.04 -12.28 3.24
CA ARG A 886 43.01 -13.14 2.04
C ARG A 886 41.62 -13.76 1.92
N THR A 887 41.03 -13.63 0.73
CA THR A 887 39.71 -14.17 0.39
C THR A 887 39.79 -14.87 -0.95
N GLU A 888 38.85 -15.77 -1.21
CA GLU A 888 38.75 -16.45 -2.51
C GLU A 888 37.81 -15.66 -3.43
N VAL A 889 37.87 -15.96 -4.73
CA VAL A 889 36.92 -15.42 -5.70
C VAL A 889 35.63 -16.24 -5.58
N PRO A 890 34.47 -15.62 -5.31
CA PRO A 890 33.22 -16.34 -5.13
C PRO A 890 32.82 -17.06 -6.41
N GLN A 891 32.41 -18.32 -6.27
CA GLN A 891 31.87 -19.12 -7.36
C GLN A 891 30.36 -19.27 -7.23
N ARG A 892 29.66 -19.29 -8.37
CA ARG A 892 28.22 -19.57 -8.42
C ARG A 892 27.91 -20.89 -7.71
N MET A 893 26.87 -20.90 -6.87
CA MET A 893 26.51 -22.09 -6.09
C MET A 893 26.08 -23.23 -7.01
N GLU A 894 26.70 -24.40 -6.89
CA GLU A 894 26.31 -25.60 -7.63
C GLU A 894 24.87 -26.02 -7.29
N GLY A 895 24.07 -26.31 -8.33
CA GLY A 895 22.67 -26.71 -8.17
C GLY A 895 21.71 -25.56 -7.82
N ASN A 896 22.15 -24.31 -7.92
CA ASN A 896 21.24 -23.15 -7.85
C ASN A 896 20.21 -23.18 -8.99
N ARG A 897 19.14 -22.40 -8.87
CA ARG A 897 18.04 -22.38 -9.85
C ARG A 897 17.78 -20.97 -10.37
N LEU A 898 18.80 -20.12 -10.41
CA LEU A 898 18.68 -18.72 -10.82
C LEU A 898 18.09 -18.59 -12.23
N TYR A 899 18.40 -19.52 -13.15
CA TYR A 899 17.83 -19.59 -14.50
C TYR A 899 16.30 -19.59 -14.58
N ARG A 900 15.61 -19.97 -13.50
CA ARG A 900 14.14 -19.95 -13.46
C ARG A 900 13.56 -18.54 -13.41
N TYR A 901 14.36 -17.58 -12.96
CA TYR A 901 13.96 -16.23 -12.60
C TYR A 901 14.75 -15.19 -13.39
N SER A 902 15.95 -15.56 -13.82
CA SER A 902 16.83 -14.74 -14.62
C SER A 902 16.23 -14.39 -15.98
N LYS A 903 16.37 -13.10 -16.33
CA LYS A 903 16.16 -12.51 -17.64
C LYS A 903 17.29 -12.86 -18.61
N VAL A 904 18.42 -13.33 -18.11
CA VAL A 904 19.65 -13.60 -18.88
C VAL A 904 19.91 -15.09 -19.04
N LEU A 905 19.60 -15.94 -18.06
CA LEU A 905 19.90 -17.37 -18.10
C LEU A 905 18.71 -18.23 -18.57
N GLU A 906 19.01 -19.28 -19.31
CA GLU A 906 18.10 -20.39 -19.62
C GLU A 906 18.74 -21.75 -19.31
N LYS A 907 17.89 -22.77 -19.14
CA LYS A 907 18.34 -24.12 -18.81
C LYS A 907 18.70 -24.90 -20.07
N HIS A 908 19.96 -25.37 -20.18
CA HIS A 908 20.39 -26.25 -21.26
C HIS A 908 20.89 -27.61 -20.74
N PHE A 909 20.89 -28.65 -21.59
CA PHE A 909 21.57 -29.91 -21.29
C PHE A 909 23.08 -29.66 -21.25
N GLY A 910 23.67 -29.70 -20.03
CA GLY A 910 25.10 -29.46 -19.80
C GLY A 910 25.42 -28.25 -18.90
N GLY A 911 24.43 -27.41 -18.56
CA GLY A 911 24.60 -26.23 -17.71
C GLY A 911 23.63 -25.11 -18.10
N ASP A 912 23.66 -24.00 -17.35
CA ASP A 912 22.90 -22.79 -17.69
C ASP A 912 23.64 -22.03 -18.81
N GLN A 913 22.88 -21.50 -19.77
CA GLN A 913 23.40 -20.71 -20.90
C GLN A 913 22.72 -19.34 -20.93
N ALA A 914 23.42 -18.32 -21.45
CA ALA A 914 22.81 -17.03 -21.72
C ALA A 914 21.73 -17.16 -22.83
N ARG A 915 20.56 -16.60 -22.57
CA ARG A 915 19.48 -16.38 -23.54
C ARG A 915 19.96 -15.47 -24.66
N GLU A 916 19.20 -15.43 -25.75
CA GLU A 916 19.41 -14.41 -26.77
C GLU A 916 19.13 -13.01 -26.20
N LEU A 917 20.04 -12.07 -26.48
CA LEU A 917 19.89 -10.68 -26.08
C LEU A 917 18.56 -10.12 -26.60
N PRO A 918 17.67 -9.60 -25.73
CA PRO A 918 16.39 -9.09 -26.17
C PRO A 918 16.57 -7.83 -27.02
N GLN A 919 15.67 -7.64 -27.98
CA GLN A 919 15.63 -6.41 -28.76
C GLN A 919 15.28 -5.22 -27.85
N CYS A 920 15.94 -4.08 -28.10
CA CYS A 920 15.66 -2.87 -27.37
C CYS A 920 14.23 -2.40 -27.62
N PRO A 921 13.46 -2.07 -26.57
CA PRO A 921 12.08 -1.64 -26.74
C PRO A 921 12.06 -0.32 -27.52
N HIS A 922 11.35 -0.32 -28.65
CA HIS A 922 11.12 0.87 -29.43
C HIS A 922 9.73 1.43 -29.11
N LEU A 923 9.70 2.60 -28.47
CA LEU A 923 8.46 3.32 -28.25
C LEU A 923 7.93 3.85 -29.59
N ILE A 924 6.67 3.55 -29.88
CA ILE A 924 5.96 4.10 -31.03
C ILE A 924 5.34 5.42 -30.57
N TRP A 925 5.98 6.53 -30.95
CA TRP A 925 5.47 7.87 -30.66
C TRP A 925 4.13 8.10 -31.36
N SER A 926 3.17 8.68 -30.63
CA SER A 926 1.86 9.01 -31.17
C SER A 926 1.98 10.13 -32.21
N GLN A 927 1.16 10.06 -33.25
CA GLN A 927 1.05 11.15 -34.22
C GLN A 927 0.24 12.29 -33.57
N PRO A 928 0.84 13.49 -33.37
CA PRO A 928 0.17 14.58 -32.69
C PRO A 928 -0.94 15.18 -33.56
N VAL A 929 -2.09 15.47 -32.95
CA VAL A 929 -3.19 16.24 -33.54
C VAL A 929 -3.25 17.60 -32.83
N PRO A 930 -2.50 18.61 -33.29
CA PRO A 930 -2.36 19.87 -32.56
C PRO A 930 -3.68 20.64 -32.51
N LEU A 931 -3.98 21.20 -31.33
CA LEU A 931 -5.16 22.02 -31.11
C LEU A 931 -4.77 23.45 -30.75
N ASN A 932 -5.37 24.42 -31.44
CA ASN A 932 -5.21 25.83 -31.13
C ASN A 932 -6.21 26.29 -30.06
N VAL A 933 -6.18 25.62 -28.90
CA VAL A 933 -7.03 25.92 -27.74
C VAL A 933 -6.14 26.10 -26.51
N SER A 934 -6.57 26.95 -25.59
CA SER A 934 -5.85 27.16 -24.35
C SER A 934 -6.11 26.02 -23.38
N ALA A 935 -5.05 25.57 -22.71
CA ALA A 935 -5.17 24.59 -21.65
C ALA A 935 -6.02 25.10 -20.46
N THR A 936 -6.59 24.17 -19.71
CA THR A 936 -7.29 24.49 -18.47
C THR A 936 -6.29 24.97 -17.41
N THR A 937 -6.61 26.07 -16.71
CA THR A 937 -5.71 26.69 -15.73
C THR A 937 -5.51 25.87 -14.46
N ASN A 938 -6.47 25.01 -14.11
CA ASN A 938 -6.38 24.09 -12.99
C ASN A 938 -6.72 22.67 -13.44
N LEU A 939 -5.69 21.81 -13.57
CA LEU A 939 -5.88 20.39 -13.87
C LEU A 939 -6.49 19.63 -12.70
N TYR A 940 -6.25 20.10 -11.47
CA TYR A 940 -6.87 19.53 -10.30
C TYR A 940 -8.33 19.99 -10.20
N GLN A 941 -9.18 19.17 -10.80
CA GLN A 941 -10.61 19.14 -10.50
C GLN A 941 -10.99 17.69 -10.17
N PRO A 942 -11.81 17.46 -9.13
CA PRO A 942 -12.39 16.13 -8.92
C PRO A 942 -13.05 15.69 -10.24
N GLN A 943 -12.72 14.50 -10.74
CA GLN A 943 -13.23 14.06 -12.03
C GLN A 943 -14.75 14.16 -12.02
N LYS A 944 -15.30 15.07 -12.86
CA LYS A 944 -16.73 15.31 -12.91
C LYS A 944 -17.37 14.17 -13.68
N LEU A 945 -17.86 13.19 -12.93
CA LEU A 945 -18.60 12.06 -13.50
C LEU A 945 -19.91 12.56 -14.11
N LEU A 946 -20.25 12.04 -15.29
CA LEU A 946 -21.50 12.30 -15.99
C LEU A 946 -22.70 11.99 -15.09
N ALA A 947 -23.64 12.94 -15.06
CA ALA A 947 -24.84 12.88 -14.24
C ALA A 947 -26.12 13.08 -15.08
N ILE A 948 -27.27 12.66 -14.54
CA ILE A 948 -28.59 13.05 -15.05
C ILE A 948 -28.79 14.55 -14.76
N SER A 949 -29.34 15.32 -15.70
CA SER A 949 -29.53 16.78 -15.58
C SER A 949 -30.42 17.19 -14.40
N ASP A 950 -30.15 18.38 -13.83
CA ASP A 950 -30.61 18.92 -12.55
C ASP A 950 -32.13 19.19 -12.42
N GLU A 951 -32.99 18.17 -12.45
CA GLU A 951 -34.37 18.33 -11.99
C GLU A 951 -34.79 17.41 -10.83
N ILE A 952 -33.99 16.39 -10.46
CA ILE A 952 -34.37 15.47 -9.36
C ILE A 952 -33.14 14.97 -8.61
N VAL A 953 -32.49 15.83 -7.82
CA VAL A 953 -31.63 15.36 -6.70
C VAL A 953 -32.02 16.14 -5.47
N PRO A 954 -32.47 15.50 -4.37
CA PRO A 954 -32.65 16.21 -3.11
C PRO A 954 -31.31 16.78 -2.65
N ILE A 955 -31.16 18.11 -2.77
CA ILE A 955 -29.99 18.84 -2.30
C ILE A 955 -30.00 18.76 -0.77
N LEU A 956 -29.04 18.01 -0.22
CA LEU A 956 -28.77 18.00 1.22
C LEU A 956 -28.16 19.37 1.60
N HIS A 957 -29.00 20.27 2.12
CA HIS A 957 -28.52 21.42 2.89
C HIS A 957 -28.07 20.93 4.27
N ILE A 958 -26.77 20.65 4.41
CA ILE A 958 -26.15 20.43 5.72
C ILE A 958 -25.71 21.80 6.23
N GLU A 959 -26.37 22.32 7.26
CA GLU A 959 -25.84 23.43 8.05
C GLU A 959 -24.56 22.95 8.74
N ASN A 960 -23.41 23.34 8.21
CA ASN A 960 -22.12 23.11 8.84
C ASN A 960 -22.02 23.98 10.11
N GLU A 961 -22.50 23.49 11.25
CA GLU A 961 -22.06 24.00 12.57
C GLU A 961 -20.67 23.45 12.92
N LEU A 962 -19.69 23.76 12.09
CA LEU A 962 -18.27 23.74 12.45
C LEU A 962 -17.72 25.09 12.00
N LYS A 963 -17.28 25.90 12.97
CA LYS A 963 -16.55 27.15 12.70
C LYS A 963 -15.28 26.81 11.92
N ASP A 964 -15.40 26.83 10.60
CA ASP A 964 -14.25 26.99 9.71
C ASP A 964 -13.68 28.37 10.01
N THR A 965 -12.43 28.38 10.49
CA THR A 965 -11.63 29.59 10.53
C THR A 965 -11.41 30.03 9.08
N ASN A 966 -12.20 31.00 8.64
CA ASN A 966 -11.96 31.78 7.43
C ASN A 966 -10.51 32.28 7.46
N TYR A 967 -9.70 31.75 6.55
CA TYR A 967 -8.50 32.44 6.12
C TYR A 967 -8.94 33.50 5.13
N LEU A 968 -9.00 34.73 5.64
CA LEU A 968 -9.19 35.93 4.86
C LEU A 968 -8.07 36.04 3.83
N ASP A 969 -8.47 36.12 2.56
CA ASP A 969 -7.75 36.85 1.54
C ASP A 969 -7.49 38.27 2.05
N SER A 970 -6.22 38.68 2.06
CA SER A 970 -5.85 40.08 2.24
C SER A 970 -4.75 40.47 1.25
N ASN A 971 -5.23 41.00 0.11
CA ASN A 971 -4.78 42.14 -0.67
C ASN A 971 -3.28 42.40 -0.86
N PHE A 972 -2.91 42.58 -2.14
CA PHE A 972 -2.08 43.70 -2.56
C PHE A 972 -2.88 44.61 -3.51
N ASP A 973 -2.75 45.91 -3.21
CA ASP A 973 -3.30 47.14 -3.80
C ASP A 973 -3.12 47.25 -5.35
N ASP A 974 -3.76 48.13 -6.12
CA ASP A 974 -4.27 49.48 -5.84
C ASP A 974 -5.10 50.02 -7.04
N ALA A 975 -5.82 51.11 -6.78
CA ALA A 975 -6.17 52.22 -7.69
C ALA A 975 -7.57 52.34 -8.36
N PHE A 976 -8.19 53.50 -8.04
CA PHE A 976 -9.33 54.22 -8.64
C PHE A 976 -10.75 53.65 -8.42
N GLY A 977 -11.75 54.35 -7.87
CA GLY A 977 -11.93 55.76 -7.54
C GLY A 977 -13.36 56.20 -7.95
N TRP A 978 -14.07 56.82 -7.01
CA TRP A 978 -15.24 57.73 -7.17
C TRP A 978 -16.69 57.22 -6.97
N ARG A 979 -17.25 57.71 -5.85
CA ARG A 979 -18.50 58.48 -5.66
C ARG A 979 -19.89 57.80 -5.62
N ASN A 980 -20.45 57.95 -4.41
CA ASN A 980 -21.67 58.68 -4.05
C ASN A 980 -23.05 57.96 -3.97
N LYS A 981 -23.61 58.09 -2.75
CA LYS A 981 -24.98 58.49 -2.40
C LYS A 981 -26.10 57.43 -2.41
N GLN A 982 -26.52 57.05 -1.19
CA GLN A 982 -27.94 56.98 -0.77
C GLN A 982 -28.60 58.39 -0.91
N PRO A 983 -29.95 58.58 -0.82
CA PRO A 983 -30.99 57.73 -0.19
C PRO A 983 -32.38 57.71 -0.93
N ALA A 984 -33.41 57.22 -0.22
CA ALA A 984 -34.88 57.45 -0.37
C ALA A 984 -35.66 56.42 -1.19
N ALA A 985 -36.95 56.10 -0.93
CA ALA A 985 -37.88 56.21 0.20
C ALA A 985 -39.21 55.55 -0.24
N ALA A 986 -40.02 55.06 0.72
CA ALA A 986 -41.51 54.91 0.78
C ALA A 986 -42.32 54.43 -0.46
N ALA A 987 -43.48 53.76 -0.40
CA ALA A 987 -44.57 53.74 0.57
C ALA A 987 -45.44 52.47 0.28
N ILE A 988 -45.87 51.71 1.30
CA ILE A 988 -47.22 51.70 1.93
C ILE A 988 -48.34 51.07 1.07
N LEU A 989 -48.89 49.96 1.58
CA LEU A 989 -50.34 49.76 1.69
C LEU A 989 -50.65 48.84 2.89
N GLU A 990 -51.57 49.34 3.73
CA GLU A 990 -51.95 48.87 5.07
C GLU A 990 -52.93 47.69 5.05
N SER A 991 -52.95 46.90 6.13
CA SER A 991 -54.15 46.74 6.99
C SER A 991 -53.87 45.90 8.26
N GLU A 992 -54.05 46.57 9.41
CA GLU A 992 -54.63 46.19 10.72
C GLU A 992 -54.97 44.69 11.00
N SER A 993 -54.90 44.11 12.22
CA SER A 993 -54.91 44.62 13.61
C SER A 993 -54.58 43.49 14.63
N SER A 994 -54.13 43.92 15.82
CA SER A 994 -54.19 43.41 17.22
C SER A 994 -54.80 42.02 17.53
N LEU A 995 -54.48 41.28 18.61
CA LEU A 995 -53.89 41.62 19.91
C LEU A 995 -53.48 40.30 20.61
N TYR A 996 -52.29 40.29 21.22
CA TYR A 996 -51.92 39.39 22.31
C TYR A 996 -52.89 39.55 23.49
N VAL A 997 -53.35 38.46 24.11
CA VAL A 997 -53.65 38.25 25.55
C VAL A 997 -54.66 37.09 25.65
N THR A 998 -54.19 35.83 25.59
CA THR A 998 -54.99 34.65 26.03
C THR A 998 -54.16 33.44 26.47
N ASN A 999 -52.87 33.33 26.13
CA ASN A 999 -52.11 32.08 26.39
C ASN A 999 -51.39 32.00 27.76
N ILE A 1000 -51.39 33.05 28.59
CA ILE A 1000 -50.69 33.03 29.89
C ILE A 1000 -51.59 32.50 31.02
N VAL A 1001 -52.91 32.63 30.91
CA VAL A 1001 -53.85 32.15 31.93
C VAL A 1001 -54.06 30.63 31.86
N LEU A 1002 -53.95 30.02 30.68
CA LEU A 1002 -54.16 28.59 30.48
C LEU A 1002 -53.06 27.72 31.12
N VAL A 1003 -51.81 28.21 31.12
CA VAL A 1003 -50.65 27.47 31.65
C VAL A 1003 -50.67 27.43 33.19
N ILE A 1004 -51.15 28.49 33.84
CA ILE A 1004 -51.19 28.59 35.30
C ILE A 1004 -52.31 27.71 35.88
N VAL A 1005 -53.46 27.60 35.18
CA VAL A 1005 -54.59 26.77 35.62
C VAL A 1005 -54.28 25.27 35.51
N ILE A 1006 -53.58 24.84 34.45
CA ILE A 1006 -53.19 23.43 34.27
C ILE A 1006 -52.13 23.00 35.30
N GLY A 1007 -51.18 23.88 35.63
CA GLY A 1007 -50.18 23.62 36.67
C GLY A 1007 -50.79 23.44 38.07
N PHE A 1008 -51.84 24.21 38.40
CA PHE A 1008 -52.50 24.12 39.69
C PHE A 1008 -53.36 22.83 39.84
N ILE A 1009 -54.00 22.37 38.76
CA ILE A 1009 -54.80 21.14 38.75
C ILE A 1009 -53.92 19.90 38.94
N LEU A 1010 -52.74 19.85 38.31
CA LEU A 1010 -51.79 18.75 38.47
C LEU A 1010 -51.19 18.69 39.88
N TYR A 1011 -50.95 19.84 40.51
CA TYR A 1011 -50.46 19.91 41.89
C TYR A 1011 -51.50 19.41 42.92
N VAL A 1012 -52.79 19.68 42.70
CA VAL A 1012 -53.88 19.21 43.59
C VAL A 1012 -54.11 17.70 43.43
N LEU A 1013 -54.00 17.14 42.22
CA LEU A 1013 -54.12 15.69 41.96
C LEU A 1013 -52.97 14.88 42.57
N ALA A 1014 -51.74 15.39 42.52
CA ALA A 1014 -50.58 14.75 43.14
C ALA A 1014 -50.67 14.71 44.67
N LYS A 1015 -51.29 15.73 45.29
CA LYS A 1015 -51.50 15.80 46.74
C LYS A 1015 -52.64 14.90 47.24
N TRP A 1016 -53.61 14.58 46.37
CA TRP A 1016 -54.73 13.69 46.68
C TRP A 1016 -54.33 12.20 46.62
N TYR A 1017 -53.40 11.84 45.71
CA TYR A 1017 -52.94 10.45 45.55
C TYR A 1017 -52.04 9.94 46.69
N CYS A 1018 -51.43 10.83 47.49
CA CYS A 1018 -50.52 10.46 48.60
C CYS A 1018 -51.19 10.23 49.96
N LYS A 1019 -52.52 10.32 50.06
CA LYS A 1019 -53.27 9.95 51.27
C LYS A 1019 -54.37 8.97 50.86
N VAL A 1020 -54.10 7.67 50.95
CA VAL A 1020 -55.07 6.59 51.28
C VAL A 1020 -54.37 5.22 51.07
N LEU A 1021 -54.36 4.41 52.16
CA LEU A 1021 -54.10 2.96 52.27
C LEU A 1021 -52.67 2.43 52.56
N LYS A 1022 -52.44 2.17 53.86
CA LYS A 1022 -51.74 1.00 54.44
C LYS A 1022 -52.78 0.17 55.22
N PRO A 1023 -52.50 -1.04 55.77
CA PRO A 1023 -51.83 -2.24 55.23
C PRO A 1023 -52.58 -3.56 55.59
N LYS A 1024 -52.20 -4.73 55.03
CA LYS A 1024 -52.38 -6.05 55.71
C LYS A 1024 -51.30 -7.08 55.33
N ARG A 1025 -51.06 -7.99 56.27
CA ARG A 1025 -49.88 -8.83 56.58
C ARG A 1025 -49.86 -10.24 55.94
N ARG A 1026 -48.65 -10.84 55.94
CA ARG A 1026 -48.27 -12.30 56.02
C ARG A 1026 -48.43 -13.12 54.72
N LYS A 1027 -47.59 -14.11 54.36
CA LYS A 1027 -46.68 -15.03 55.09
C LYS A 1027 -45.66 -15.69 54.11
N SER A 1028 -44.60 -16.29 54.65
CA SER A 1028 -43.47 -16.96 53.96
C SER A 1028 -43.79 -18.39 53.48
N CYS A 1029 -43.07 -18.91 52.47
CA CYS A 1029 -42.63 -20.31 52.46
C CYS A 1029 -41.37 -20.54 51.60
N MET A 1030 -40.55 -21.50 52.03
CA MET A 1030 -39.23 -21.88 51.54
C MET A 1030 -39.25 -22.94 50.42
N ARG A 1031 -38.10 -23.03 49.73
CA ARG A 1031 -37.27 -24.24 49.45
C ARG A 1031 -37.44 -25.06 48.16
N LYS A 1032 -36.23 -25.42 47.66
CA LYS A 1032 -35.77 -26.58 46.86
C LYS A 1032 -35.99 -26.51 45.34
N VAL A 1033 -35.16 -27.04 44.43
CA VAL A 1033 -33.78 -27.60 44.29
C VAL A 1033 -33.86 -28.59 43.11
N PHE A 1034 -32.86 -28.59 42.20
CA PHE A 1034 -32.61 -29.47 41.02
C PHE A 1034 -33.64 -29.38 39.87
N PHE A 1035 -33.30 -29.30 38.58
CA PHE A 1035 -32.12 -29.69 37.79
C PHE A 1035 -31.57 -28.54 36.93
#